data_AF-A0A3M6USL0-F1
#
_entry.id   AF-A0A3M6USL0-F1
#
_cell.length_a   1.000
_cell.length_b   1.000
_cell.length_c   1.000
_cell.angle_alpha   90.00
_cell.angle_beta   90.00
_cell.angle_gamma   90.00
#
_symmetry.space_group_name_H-M   'P 1'
#
loop_
_entity.id
_entity.type
_entity.pdbx_description
1 polymer ?
#
loop_
_entity_poly.entity_id
_entity_poly.type
_entity_poly.pdbx_seq_one_letter_code
_entity_poly.pdbx_strand_id
1 'polypeptide(L)'
;MVETTLIFSAAKTSFDPQVQGCLIIGKPRNLQTVTFDNLAEKLSPRVDAATFNLVLHTMAGSDACPVWLNQVVIGALPNTASRHNSSASPHFLNKLVCSHLPGGDACIVVVCERHDAFASACAISRAFPTYSRKTSKAAKLLSRTVTVEFILVGNNDSPISSEDAACMNVVADSIRLSARLVDMPCGDLHTTAFVQEITKVGEELGIVPVVIKGEELDQKGFGDCGGAAGILGAFRAAVKQGFTENLHAVFCMAENAVGPDATRPDDILTLYSGKTVEVNNTDAEGRLVLGDGVAYAKKDLHADVVLDMATLTGAQGIATGRYHASLLTNKEVWEPACAAAGRASGDLVFPIPYCPELHFSEFSSALADMKNSVQNRDNAQVSCAGLFIGSHLGFDFPGSWLHIDMAAPAHMASQQAVSIHPSRCFHRAIPVLSDKLFVHRDTPENNPDIPFELTAKNLERAKTIINNYPDGHKAAAVIPVLDLAQRQHGWLPISAMNYVADLLEMPRMRVYEVATFYTMYNREPVGKYHIQVCTTTPCQLRDSDMVVEVISKKLGIKIGESTKDGLFTMSSVECLGACVNAPMMQINDNYYEDLAANDVEEIIDDLIAGKTPKAGPRSGRFCCEPAGGLTSLTEPPKGPGFGVRSDL
;
A
#
# COMPACT_ATOMS: atom_id res chain seq x y z
N MET A 1 -11.01 14.22 20.86
CA MET A 1 -10.34 14.43 19.57
C MET A 1 -9.47 15.66 19.74
N VAL A 2 -8.20 15.64 19.34
CA VAL A 2 -7.35 16.83 19.36
C VAL A 2 -7.78 17.69 18.18
N GLU A 3 -8.62 18.69 18.43
CA GLU A 3 -9.10 19.59 17.40
C GLU A 3 -8.10 20.74 17.25
N THR A 4 -7.29 20.70 16.20
CA THR A 4 -6.44 21.84 15.84
C THR A 4 -7.20 22.76 14.90
N THR A 5 -7.45 23.99 15.31
CA THR A 5 -7.98 25.05 14.44
C THR A 5 -6.81 25.69 13.71
N LEU A 6 -6.79 25.62 12.38
CA LEU A 6 -5.75 26.21 11.53
C LEU A 6 -6.30 27.49 10.89
N ILE A 7 -5.62 28.62 11.06
CA ILE A 7 -6.08 29.92 10.57
C ILE A 7 -4.95 30.60 9.79
N PHE A 8 -5.17 30.88 8.52
CA PHE A 8 -4.32 31.76 7.71
C PHE A 8 -4.75 33.21 7.90
N SER A 9 -3.86 34.06 8.40
CA SER A 9 -4.15 35.45 8.75
C SER A 9 -3.40 36.43 7.84
N ALA A 10 -4.12 37.43 7.34
CA ALA A 10 -3.53 38.60 6.68
C ALA A 10 -2.98 39.62 7.69
N ALA A 11 -3.51 39.62 8.92
CA ALA A 11 -3.08 40.51 9.99
C ALA A 11 -1.96 39.87 10.83
N LYS A 12 -0.99 40.69 11.24
CA LYS A 12 0.04 40.27 12.20
C LYS A 12 -0.55 40.17 13.60
N THR A 13 -0.25 39.08 14.29
CA THR A 13 -0.59 38.89 15.71
C THR A 13 0.59 39.25 16.62
N SER A 14 0.32 39.65 17.87
CA SER A 14 1.33 39.91 18.89
C SER A 14 1.11 39.00 20.09
N PHE A 15 2.17 38.36 20.58
CA PHE A 15 2.11 37.48 21.75
C PHE A 15 3.50 37.31 22.39
N ASP A 16 3.53 36.99 23.69
CA ASP A 16 4.76 36.60 24.37
C ASP A 16 5.06 35.12 24.09
N PRO A 17 6.28 34.76 23.63
CA PRO A 17 6.69 33.37 23.44
C PRO A 17 6.47 32.45 24.65
N GLN A 18 6.43 33.00 25.86
CA GLN A 18 6.12 32.23 27.06
C GLN A 18 4.70 31.64 27.05
N VAL A 19 3.77 32.30 26.37
CA VAL A 19 2.35 31.91 26.33
C VAL A 19 2.03 31.15 25.05
N GLN A 20 2.59 31.56 23.92
CA GLN A 20 2.29 31.01 22.61
C GLN A 20 3.58 30.74 21.83
N GLY A 21 3.73 29.52 21.32
CA GLY A 21 4.91 29.13 20.57
C GLY A 21 4.97 29.76 19.16
N CYS A 22 6.18 29.93 18.62
CA CYS A 22 6.42 30.49 17.30
C CYS A 22 7.41 29.64 16.49
N LEU A 23 7.03 29.30 15.26
CA LEU A 23 7.89 28.62 14.29
C LEU A 23 8.07 29.53 13.06
N ILE A 24 9.28 30.07 12.87
CA ILE A 24 9.62 30.91 11.74
C ILE A 24 10.29 30.05 10.67
N ILE A 25 9.78 30.02 9.46
CA ILE A 25 10.28 29.15 8.37
C ILE A 25 10.58 29.99 7.14
N GLY A 26 11.72 29.77 6.50
CA GLY A 26 12.01 30.37 5.21
C GLY A 26 13.28 29.82 4.57
N LYS A 27 13.53 30.18 3.32
CA LYS A 27 14.84 29.92 2.70
C LYS A 27 15.89 30.82 3.37
N PRO A 28 17.13 30.37 3.65
CA PRO A 28 18.18 31.20 4.23
C PRO A 28 18.32 32.58 3.57
N ARG A 29 18.28 32.63 2.22
CA ARG A 29 18.35 33.89 1.47
C ARG A 29 17.20 34.86 1.77
N ASN A 30 16.02 34.34 2.08
CA ASN A 30 14.82 35.13 2.40
C ASN A 30 14.83 35.53 3.87
N LEU A 31 15.18 34.61 4.77
CA LEU A 31 15.27 34.87 6.20
C LEU A 31 16.26 36.00 6.52
N GLN A 32 17.39 36.05 5.80
CA GLN A 32 18.41 37.10 5.95
C GLN A 32 17.94 38.50 5.52
N THR A 33 16.82 38.63 4.80
CA THR A 33 16.25 39.93 4.42
C THR A 33 15.33 40.53 5.49
N VAL A 34 14.90 39.72 6.46
CA VAL A 34 13.98 40.13 7.53
C VAL A 34 14.77 40.72 8.70
N THR A 35 14.31 41.85 9.24
CA THR A 35 14.89 42.48 10.43
C THR A 35 14.20 42.02 11.70
N PHE A 36 14.88 42.16 12.85
CA PHE A 36 14.27 41.85 14.15
C PHE A 36 12.96 42.62 14.38
N ASP A 37 12.88 43.87 13.94
CA ASP A 37 11.68 44.71 14.08
C ASP A 37 10.45 44.13 13.36
N ASN A 38 10.65 43.36 12.29
CA ASN A 38 9.54 42.70 11.60
C ASN A 38 8.85 41.63 12.47
N LEU A 39 9.55 41.10 13.47
CA LEU A 39 9.14 39.98 14.33
C LEU A 39 9.21 40.30 15.83
N ALA A 40 9.61 41.52 16.21
CA ALA A 40 9.87 41.91 17.60
C ALA A 40 8.66 41.66 18.51
N GLU A 41 7.45 41.90 18.01
CA GLU A 41 6.16 41.68 18.70
C GLU A 41 5.86 40.20 19.03
N LYS A 42 6.63 39.26 18.47
CA LYS A 42 6.54 37.81 18.68
C LYS A 42 7.79 37.22 19.33
N LEU A 43 8.83 38.02 19.55
CA LEU A 43 10.14 37.56 20.01
C LEU A 43 10.55 38.24 21.33
N SER A 44 10.25 39.52 21.46
CA SER A 44 10.56 40.32 22.65
C SER A 44 9.62 39.97 23.81
N PRO A 45 10.10 39.95 25.07
CA PRO A 45 11.48 40.22 25.52
C PRO A 45 12.36 38.95 25.58
N ARG A 46 11.91 37.82 25.03
CA ARG A 46 12.52 36.49 25.26
C ARG A 46 13.72 36.21 24.39
N VAL A 47 13.70 36.72 23.16
CA VAL A 47 14.79 36.63 22.18
C VAL A 47 15.23 38.05 21.86
N ASP A 48 16.52 38.33 22.01
CA ASP A 48 17.09 39.63 21.64
C ASP A 48 17.53 39.66 20.16
N ALA A 49 17.73 40.88 19.65
CA ALA A 49 18.13 41.07 18.27
C ALA A 49 19.51 40.44 17.95
N ALA A 50 20.42 40.37 18.92
CA ALA A 50 21.73 39.77 18.74
C ALA A 50 21.63 38.26 18.50
N THR A 51 20.85 37.56 19.32
CA THR A 51 20.59 36.11 19.18
C THR A 51 19.88 35.81 17.87
N PHE A 52 18.84 36.59 17.55
CA PHE A 52 18.10 36.43 16.30
C PHE A 52 19.02 36.57 15.07
N ASN A 53 19.82 37.63 15.01
CA ASN A 53 20.75 37.86 13.90
C ASN A 53 21.83 36.79 13.82
N LEU A 54 22.40 36.35 14.96
CA LEU A 54 23.41 35.30 14.99
C LEU A 54 22.88 34.00 14.36
N VAL A 55 21.65 33.61 14.69
CA VAL A 55 21.01 32.41 14.14
C VAL A 55 20.81 32.57 12.63
N LEU A 56 20.25 33.68 12.16
CA LEU A 56 20.04 33.91 10.72
C LEU A 56 21.33 33.84 9.87
N HIS A 57 22.47 34.26 10.43
CA HIS A 57 23.76 34.22 9.74
C HIS A 57 24.42 32.83 9.77
N THR A 58 24.06 31.98 10.73
CA THR A 58 24.65 30.65 10.90
C THR A 58 23.85 29.54 10.24
N MET A 59 22.57 29.78 9.94
CA MET A 59 21.70 28.77 9.33
C MET A 59 22.13 28.40 7.91
N ALA A 60 22.41 27.12 7.71
CA ALA A 60 22.53 26.49 6.40
C ALA A 60 21.19 25.85 5.97
N GLY A 61 21.07 25.47 4.70
CA GLY A 61 19.81 24.93 4.18
C GLY A 61 19.39 23.61 4.85
N SER A 62 18.09 23.44 5.12
CA SER A 62 17.47 22.26 5.75
C SER A 62 17.82 22.00 7.22
N ASP A 63 17.96 23.07 8.02
CA ASP A 63 18.24 22.99 9.47
C ASP A 63 17.13 23.67 10.30
N ALA A 64 17.04 23.37 11.60
CA ALA A 64 16.13 24.03 12.53
C ALA A 64 16.85 24.37 13.85
N CYS A 65 16.79 25.64 14.25
CA CYS A 65 17.47 26.16 15.42
C CYS A 65 16.45 26.67 16.45
N PRO A 66 16.32 26.04 17.63
CA PRO A 66 15.55 26.59 18.74
C PRO A 66 16.27 27.82 19.30
N VAL A 67 15.59 28.95 19.33
CA VAL A 67 16.15 30.21 19.84
C VAL A 67 15.64 30.57 21.22
N TRP A 68 14.55 29.93 21.68
CA TRP A 68 14.08 30.03 23.06
C TRP A 68 13.30 28.78 23.48
N LEU A 69 13.89 27.94 24.35
CA LEU A 69 13.25 26.80 25.04
C LEU A 69 12.35 25.89 24.18
N ASN A 70 12.65 25.71 22.88
CA ASN A 70 11.80 25.05 21.88
C ASN A 70 10.40 25.67 21.69
N GLN A 71 10.14 26.83 22.29
CA GLN A 71 8.93 27.63 22.10
C GLN A 71 9.10 28.63 20.97
N VAL A 72 10.33 29.05 20.66
CA VAL A 72 10.65 29.76 19.42
C VAL A 72 11.68 28.96 18.64
N VAL A 73 11.35 28.61 17.41
CA VAL A 73 12.24 27.85 16.51
C VAL A 73 12.31 28.56 15.15
N ILE A 74 13.52 28.65 14.59
CA ILE A 74 13.74 29.14 13.23
C ILE A 74 14.15 27.94 12.36
N GLY A 75 13.41 27.66 11.29
CA GLY A 75 13.62 26.58 10.33
C GLY A 75 14.04 27.09 8.96
N ALA A 76 15.10 26.52 8.41
CA ALA A 76 15.64 26.85 7.10
C ALA A 76 15.20 25.83 6.05
N LEU A 77 14.59 26.30 4.96
CA LEU A 77 14.28 25.50 3.78
C LEU A 77 15.51 25.35 2.85
N PRO A 78 15.56 24.33 1.99
CA PRO A 78 16.56 24.26 0.93
C PRO A 78 16.53 25.49 0.02
N ASN A 79 17.71 26.00 -0.35
CA ASN A 79 17.83 27.13 -1.28
C ASN A 79 17.58 26.73 -2.75
N THR A 80 17.77 25.46 -3.09
CA THR A 80 17.67 24.94 -4.45
C THR A 80 16.50 23.97 -4.59
N ALA A 81 15.79 24.09 -5.70
CA ALA A 81 14.76 23.16 -6.13
C ALA A 81 15.06 22.73 -7.56
N SER A 82 14.85 21.45 -7.88
CA SER A 82 14.97 20.96 -9.24
C SER A 82 13.81 21.47 -10.09
N ARG A 83 13.96 21.47 -11.43
CA ARG A 83 12.95 22.00 -12.37
C ARG A 83 11.55 21.36 -12.25
N HIS A 84 11.48 20.14 -11.71
CA HIS A 84 10.24 19.37 -11.55
C HIS A 84 9.68 19.46 -10.12
N ASN A 85 10.35 20.18 -9.23
CA ASN A 85 9.91 20.39 -7.86
C ASN A 85 9.31 21.79 -7.71
N SER A 86 8.48 21.98 -6.68
CA SER A 86 8.00 23.29 -6.28
C SER A 86 9.15 24.10 -5.67
N SER A 87 9.25 25.38 -6.06
CA SER A 87 10.21 26.32 -5.48
C SER A 87 10.00 26.51 -3.98
N ALA A 88 8.79 26.33 -3.47
CA ALA A 88 8.44 26.48 -2.06
C ALA A 88 9.00 25.38 -1.15
N SER A 89 9.55 24.28 -1.71
CA SER A 89 10.02 23.11 -0.95
C SER A 89 8.96 22.56 0.03
N PRO A 90 7.71 22.32 -0.41
CA PRO A 90 6.57 22.01 0.45
C PRO A 90 6.79 20.78 1.34
N HIS A 91 7.51 19.77 0.86
CA HIS A 91 7.82 18.56 1.65
C HIS A 91 8.73 18.86 2.85
N PHE A 92 9.76 19.68 2.66
CA PHE A 92 10.64 20.11 3.76
C PHE A 92 9.90 21.01 4.74
N LEU A 93 9.04 21.89 4.21
CA LEU A 93 8.20 22.74 5.04
C LEU A 93 7.27 21.91 5.93
N ASN A 94 6.55 20.94 5.36
CA ASN A 94 5.68 20.04 6.12
C ASN A 94 6.47 19.30 7.21
N LYS A 95 7.65 18.76 6.87
CA LYS A 95 8.53 18.09 7.83
C LYS A 95 8.96 19.00 8.99
N LEU A 96 9.33 20.26 8.70
CA LEU A 96 9.71 21.24 9.73
C LEU A 96 8.54 21.54 10.67
N VAL A 97 7.33 21.74 10.12
CA VAL A 97 6.12 21.98 10.93
C VAL A 97 5.82 20.78 11.82
N CYS A 98 5.82 19.56 11.27
CA CYS A 98 5.56 18.35 12.03
C CYS A 98 6.61 18.10 13.13
N SER A 99 7.87 18.49 12.92
CA SER A 99 8.97 18.17 13.83
C SER A 99 9.23 19.23 14.89
N HIS A 100 8.95 20.50 14.59
CA HIS A 100 9.45 21.63 15.39
C HIS A 100 8.39 22.62 15.83
N LEU A 101 7.12 22.44 15.44
CA LEU A 101 6.07 23.30 15.95
C LEU A 101 5.88 23.06 17.46
N PRO A 102 5.91 24.12 18.28
CA PRO A 102 5.66 23.99 19.72
C PRO A 102 4.26 23.41 20.02
N GLY A 103 4.13 22.79 21.20
CA GLY A 103 2.83 22.33 21.70
C GLY A 103 1.94 23.49 22.16
N GLY A 104 0.64 23.24 22.28
CA GLY A 104 -0.34 24.29 22.62
C GLY A 104 -0.69 25.19 21.43
N ASP A 105 -1.20 26.38 21.71
CA ASP A 105 -1.44 27.41 20.70
C ASP A 105 -0.10 27.88 20.13
N ALA A 106 -0.04 28.05 18.80
CA ALA A 106 1.20 28.38 18.12
C ALA A 106 0.98 29.29 16.91
N CYS A 107 2.04 29.97 16.50
CA CYS A 107 2.09 30.79 15.30
C CYS A 107 3.19 30.25 14.37
N ILE A 108 2.87 30.09 13.09
CA ILE A 108 3.83 29.77 12.04
C ILE A 108 4.03 31.04 11.21
N VAL A 109 5.26 31.52 11.10
CA VAL A 109 5.59 32.65 10.23
C VAL A 109 6.40 32.15 9.05
N VAL A 110 5.85 32.25 7.84
CA VAL A 110 6.52 31.83 6.61
C VAL A 110 7.13 33.04 5.90
N VAL A 111 8.46 33.06 5.78
CA VAL A 111 9.21 34.07 5.04
C VAL A 111 9.50 33.55 3.64
N CYS A 112 8.74 34.02 2.65
CA CYS A 112 8.79 33.49 1.28
C CYS A 112 8.54 34.57 0.22
N GLU A 113 8.80 34.24 -1.04
CA GLU A 113 8.39 35.08 -2.16
C GLU A 113 6.90 34.85 -2.45
N ARG A 114 6.20 35.83 -3.03
CA ARG A 114 4.73 35.75 -3.22
C ARG A 114 4.25 34.49 -3.93
N HIS A 115 5.00 34.00 -4.93
CA HIS A 115 4.64 32.80 -5.69
C HIS A 115 4.78 31.50 -4.88
N ASP A 116 5.56 31.49 -3.79
CA ASP A 116 5.77 30.33 -2.92
C ASP A 116 4.70 30.24 -1.80
N ALA A 117 3.93 31.31 -1.57
CA ALA A 117 3.02 31.41 -0.43
C ALA A 117 1.89 30.37 -0.49
N PHE A 118 1.28 30.17 -1.66
CA PHE A 118 0.18 29.22 -1.83
C PHE A 118 0.60 27.76 -1.62
N ALA A 119 1.71 27.33 -2.23
CA ALA A 119 2.27 26.00 -2.01
C ALA A 119 2.65 25.79 -0.53
N SER A 120 3.17 26.83 0.13
CA SER A 120 3.50 26.79 1.56
C SER A 120 2.24 26.61 2.42
N ALA A 121 1.15 27.32 2.11
CA ALA A 121 -0.13 27.16 2.79
C ALA A 121 -0.69 25.74 2.65
N CYS A 122 -0.65 25.19 1.43
CA CYS A 122 -1.05 23.81 1.17
C CYS A 122 -0.21 22.80 1.97
N ALA A 123 1.11 23.00 2.05
CA ALA A 123 2.02 22.14 2.80
C ALA A 123 1.79 22.19 4.32
N ILE A 124 1.52 23.37 4.88
CA ILE A 124 1.19 23.54 6.31
C ILE A 124 -0.14 22.86 6.62
N SER A 125 -1.13 22.99 5.75
CA SER A 125 -2.46 22.39 5.94
C SER A 125 -2.39 20.87 6.13
N ARG A 126 -1.52 20.20 5.37
CA ARG A 126 -1.28 18.74 5.47
C ARG A 126 -0.60 18.31 6.78
N ALA A 127 0.02 19.23 7.52
CA ALA A 127 0.70 18.91 8.79
C ALA A 127 -0.28 18.72 9.96
N PHE A 128 -1.57 19.03 9.77
CA PHE A 128 -2.59 18.99 10.83
C PHE A 128 -3.76 18.05 10.48
N PRO A 129 -3.55 16.72 10.56
CA PRO A 129 -4.60 15.75 10.32
C PRO A 129 -5.73 15.89 11.35
N THR A 130 -6.96 15.62 10.93
CA THR A 130 -8.18 15.76 11.74
C THR A 130 -8.76 14.42 12.20
N TYR A 131 -8.35 13.31 11.57
CA TYR A 131 -8.78 11.97 11.96
C TYR A 131 -7.84 11.36 13.01
N SER A 132 -8.39 10.80 14.10
CA SER A 132 -7.62 10.03 15.09
C SER A 132 -8.54 9.21 16.01
N ARG A 133 -8.22 7.92 16.16
CA ARG A 133 -8.82 7.01 17.16
C ARG A 133 -7.94 6.76 18.38
N LYS A 134 -6.87 7.55 18.58
CA LYS A 134 -5.95 7.37 19.72
C LYS A 134 -6.67 7.64 21.05
N THR A 135 -6.55 6.74 22.01
CA THR A 135 -7.25 6.77 23.31
C THR A 135 -6.40 7.27 24.49
N SER A 136 -5.10 7.49 24.29
CA SER A 136 -4.18 7.88 25.36
C SER A 136 -4.48 9.28 25.93
N LYS A 137 -4.08 9.54 27.20
CA LYS A 137 -4.24 10.86 27.86
C LYS A 137 -3.63 12.03 27.06
N ALA A 138 -2.55 11.80 26.32
CA ALA A 138 -1.93 12.79 25.42
C ALA A 138 -2.80 13.12 24.19
N ALA A 139 -3.69 12.21 23.75
CA ALA A 139 -4.68 12.46 22.71
C ALA A 139 -6.00 13.05 23.27
N LYS A 140 -6.14 13.12 24.60
CA LYS A 140 -7.37 13.48 25.29
C LYS A 140 -7.42 14.91 25.83
N LEU A 141 -6.40 15.74 25.59
CA LEU A 141 -6.39 17.13 26.10
C LEU A 141 -5.92 18.16 25.06
N LEU A 142 -6.74 19.22 25.00
CA LEU A 142 -6.57 20.57 24.43
C LEU A 142 -6.72 20.70 22.92
N SER A 143 -7.89 21.22 22.52
CA SER A 143 -8.03 21.98 21.29
C SER A 143 -6.97 23.07 21.26
N ARG A 144 -6.30 23.24 20.12
CA ARG A 144 -5.28 24.28 19.94
C ARG A 144 -5.54 25.08 18.69
N THR A 145 -5.11 26.33 18.69
CA THR A 145 -5.16 27.22 17.54
C THR A 145 -3.76 27.40 16.98
N VAL A 146 -3.60 27.13 15.68
CA VAL A 146 -2.38 27.41 14.93
C VAL A 146 -2.69 28.52 13.94
N THR A 147 -2.06 29.67 14.14
CA THR A 147 -2.15 30.80 13.21
C THR A 147 -0.97 30.78 12.26
N VAL A 148 -1.22 30.98 10.97
CA VAL A 148 -0.18 31.06 9.93
C VAL A 148 -0.15 32.47 9.36
N GLU A 149 1.04 33.06 9.36
CA GLU A 149 1.30 34.39 8.83
C GLU A 149 2.41 34.33 7.78
N PHE A 150 2.36 35.25 6.83
CA PHE A 150 3.35 35.35 5.76
C PHE A 150 4.07 36.68 5.80
N ILE A 151 5.40 36.63 5.72
CA ILE A 151 6.24 37.78 5.43
C ILE A 151 6.74 37.61 4.00
N LEU A 152 6.21 38.41 3.10
CA LEU A 152 6.56 38.36 1.68
C LEU A 152 7.81 39.19 1.42
N VAL A 153 8.76 38.60 0.68
CA VAL A 153 10.04 39.22 0.33
C VAL A 153 10.30 39.12 -1.17
N GLY A 154 11.26 39.91 -1.68
CA GLY A 154 11.64 39.92 -3.09
C GLY A 154 10.90 40.99 -3.90
N ASN A 155 10.64 40.73 -5.18
CA ASN A 155 10.10 41.73 -6.12
C ASN A 155 8.66 42.18 -5.83
N ASN A 156 7.92 41.45 -4.99
CA ASN A 156 6.58 41.80 -4.57
C ASN A 156 6.41 41.43 -3.09
N ASP A 157 6.71 42.41 -2.23
CA ASP A 157 6.70 42.32 -0.77
C ASP A 157 5.39 42.83 -0.13
N SER A 158 4.40 43.17 -0.97
CA SER A 158 3.09 43.62 -0.49
C SER A 158 2.45 42.51 0.36
N PRO A 159 1.86 42.83 1.53
CA PRO A 159 1.24 41.82 2.39
C PRO A 159 0.21 40.94 1.66
N ILE A 160 -0.05 39.76 2.23
CA ILE A 160 -1.16 38.90 1.80
C ILE A 160 -2.47 39.64 2.03
N SER A 161 -3.33 39.65 1.01
CA SER A 161 -4.64 40.30 1.09
C SER A 161 -5.61 39.50 1.95
N SER A 162 -6.69 40.14 2.40
CA SER A 162 -7.75 39.42 3.12
C SER A 162 -8.42 38.37 2.23
N GLU A 163 -8.52 38.62 0.92
CA GLU A 163 -9.02 37.65 -0.06
C GLU A 163 -8.07 36.45 -0.20
N ASP A 164 -6.77 36.68 -0.33
CA ASP A 164 -5.75 35.62 -0.40
C ASP A 164 -5.80 34.72 0.86
N ALA A 165 -5.89 35.33 2.04
CA ALA A 165 -5.99 34.60 3.31
C ALA A 165 -7.29 33.79 3.40
N ALA A 166 -8.43 34.36 2.97
CA ALA A 166 -9.70 33.63 2.91
C ALA A 166 -9.62 32.43 1.96
N CYS A 167 -8.99 32.60 0.79
CA CYS A 167 -8.73 31.51 -0.14
C CYS A 167 -7.88 30.39 0.49
N MET A 168 -6.77 30.76 1.15
CA MET A 168 -5.91 29.79 1.83
C MET A 168 -6.65 29.02 2.93
N ASN A 169 -7.53 29.67 3.71
CA ASN A 169 -8.35 28.98 4.71
C ASN A 169 -9.31 27.96 4.08
N VAL A 170 -10.00 28.33 3.00
CA VAL A 170 -10.90 27.42 2.27
C VAL A 170 -10.15 26.21 1.71
N VAL A 171 -8.98 26.45 1.12
CA VAL A 171 -8.11 25.40 0.58
C VAL A 171 -7.59 24.50 1.71
N ALA A 172 -7.17 25.07 2.83
CA ALA A 172 -6.69 24.34 3.98
C ALA A 172 -7.73 23.39 4.55
N ASP A 173 -8.97 23.86 4.72
CA ASP A 173 -10.09 23.02 5.15
C ASP A 173 -10.37 21.89 4.16
N SER A 174 -10.25 22.17 2.86
CA SER A 174 -10.51 21.19 1.80
C SER A 174 -9.40 20.12 1.72
N ILE A 175 -8.14 20.52 1.91
CA ILE A 175 -7.00 19.59 2.05
C ILE A 175 -7.18 18.71 3.29
N ARG A 176 -7.54 19.31 4.42
CA ARG A 176 -7.73 18.58 5.68
C ARG A 176 -8.97 17.68 5.66
N LEU A 177 -10.03 18.07 4.93
CA LEU A 177 -11.18 17.21 4.65
C LEU A 177 -10.74 16.00 3.82
N SER A 178 -10.01 16.23 2.74
CA SER A 178 -9.50 15.15 1.87
C SER A 178 -8.64 14.17 2.67
N ALA A 179 -7.69 14.69 3.46
CA ALA A 179 -6.85 13.87 4.33
C ALA A 179 -7.66 13.10 5.37
N ARG A 180 -8.67 13.72 5.99
CA ARG A 180 -9.57 13.05 6.95
C ARG A 180 -10.24 11.84 6.34
N LEU A 181 -10.77 11.98 5.12
CA LEU A 181 -11.49 10.92 4.42
C LEU A 181 -10.52 9.79 4.04
N VAL A 182 -9.31 10.13 3.58
CA VAL A 182 -8.28 9.13 3.25
C VAL A 182 -7.77 8.38 4.49
N ASP A 183 -7.61 9.08 5.61
CA ASP A 183 -7.11 8.48 6.87
C ASP A 183 -8.17 7.65 7.61
N MET A 184 -9.46 7.79 7.29
CA MET A 184 -10.53 7.02 7.90
C MET A 184 -10.48 5.55 7.43
N PRO A 185 -10.53 4.56 8.34
CA PRO A 185 -10.60 3.15 7.97
C PRO A 185 -11.95 2.85 7.30
N CYS A 186 -11.98 1.87 6.41
CA CYS A 186 -13.19 1.49 5.67
C CYS A 186 -14.39 1.15 6.58
N GLY A 187 -14.13 0.63 7.79
CA GLY A 187 -15.19 0.38 8.78
C GLY A 187 -15.92 1.65 9.26
N ASP A 188 -15.28 2.82 9.16
CA ASP A 188 -15.87 4.13 9.49
C ASP A 188 -16.28 4.91 8.24
N LEU A 189 -15.53 4.77 7.15
CA LEU A 189 -15.79 5.40 5.86
C LEU A 189 -16.12 4.36 4.79
N HIS A 190 -17.23 3.66 4.98
CA HIS A 190 -17.85 2.86 3.94
C HIS A 190 -18.65 3.75 2.96
N THR A 191 -19.13 3.18 1.86
CA THR A 191 -19.84 3.91 0.80
C THR A 191 -20.96 4.82 1.33
N THR A 192 -21.87 4.30 2.15
CA THR A 192 -22.95 5.09 2.76
C THR A 192 -22.43 6.26 3.61
N ALA A 193 -21.36 6.07 4.39
CA ALA A 193 -20.78 7.14 5.19
C ALA A 193 -20.14 8.22 4.29
N PHE A 194 -19.53 7.83 3.19
CA PHE A 194 -18.99 8.78 2.23
C PHE A 194 -20.10 9.57 1.50
N VAL A 195 -21.22 8.94 1.12
CA VAL A 195 -22.39 9.68 0.58
C VAL A 195 -22.88 10.75 1.56
N GLN A 196 -22.86 10.46 2.87
CA GLN A 196 -23.22 11.44 3.88
C GLN A 196 -22.25 12.62 3.92
N GLU A 197 -20.94 12.38 3.76
CA GLU A 197 -19.94 13.46 3.67
C GLU A 197 -20.12 14.31 2.40
N ILE A 198 -20.43 13.69 1.26
CA ILE A 198 -20.78 14.40 0.02
C ILE A 198 -22.04 15.25 0.23
N THR A 199 -23.05 14.72 0.92
CA THR A 199 -24.30 15.44 1.22
C THR A 199 -24.03 16.65 2.10
N LYS A 200 -23.21 16.53 3.14
CA LYS A 200 -22.80 17.66 3.99
C LYS A 200 -22.10 18.77 3.19
N VAL A 201 -21.20 18.40 2.28
CA VAL A 201 -20.55 19.37 1.38
C VAL A 201 -21.57 19.99 0.42
N GLY A 202 -22.51 19.20 -0.11
CA GLY A 202 -23.61 19.70 -0.93
C GLY A 202 -24.47 20.74 -0.20
N GLU A 203 -24.89 20.45 1.03
CA GLU A 203 -25.65 21.37 1.89
C GLU A 203 -24.88 22.67 2.17
N GLU A 204 -23.58 22.56 2.47
CA GLU A 204 -22.70 23.72 2.68
C GLU A 204 -22.61 24.62 1.44
N LEU A 205 -22.65 24.03 0.25
CA LEU A 205 -22.52 24.73 -1.04
C LEU A 205 -23.87 25.09 -1.67
N GLY A 206 -24.99 24.66 -1.10
CA GLY A 206 -26.32 24.82 -1.69
C GLY A 206 -26.56 23.94 -2.94
N ILE A 207 -25.85 22.81 -3.05
CA ILE A 207 -25.93 21.86 -4.16
C ILE A 207 -26.60 20.57 -3.66
N VAL A 208 -27.58 20.05 -4.41
CA VAL A 208 -28.20 18.75 -4.12
C VAL A 208 -27.49 17.66 -4.93
N PRO A 209 -26.78 16.71 -4.30
CA PRO A 209 -26.13 15.62 -5.03
C PRO A 209 -27.14 14.66 -5.66
N VAL A 210 -26.85 14.21 -6.88
CA VAL A 210 -27.55 13.08 -7.50
C VAL A 210 -26.84 11.80 -7.05
N VAL A 211 -27.58 10.88 -6.43
CA VAL A 211 -27.04 9.61 -5.91
C VAL A 211 -27.71 8.46 -6.62
N ILE A 212 -26.93 7.67 -7.35
CA ILE A 212 -27.34 6.41 -7.97
C ILE A 212 -26.76 5.28 -7.09
N LYS A 213 -27.60 4.36 -6.60
CA LYS A 213 -27.16 3.33 -5.63
C LYS A 213 -27.86 1.98 -5.81
N GLY A 214 -27.17 0.91 -5.41
CA GLY A 214 -27.73 -0.45 -5.33
C GLY A 214 -28.24 -0.96 -6.68
N GLU A 215 -29.45 -1.50 -6.72
CA GLU A 215 -30.08 -2.02 -7.96
C GLU A 215 -30.19 -0.98 -9.07
N GLU A 216 -30.25 0.32 -8.74
CA GLU A 216 -30.24 1.38 -9.77
C GLU A 216 -28.87 1.50 -10.45
N LEU A 217 -27.78 1.18 -9.76
CA LEU A 217 -26.44 1.11 -10.38
C LEU A 217 -26.37 -0.05 -11.37
N ASP A 218 -26.89 -1.22 -10.99
CA ASP A 218 -26.91 -2.43 -11.83
C ASP A 218 -27.80 -2.24 -13.06
N GLN A 219 -29.02 -1.70 -12.88
CA GLN A 219 -29.93 -1.37 -13.98
C GLN A 219 -29.32 -0.37 -14.98
N LYS A 220 -28.41 0.49 -14.51
CA LYS A 220 -27.71 1.46 -15.34
C LYS A 220 -26.30 1.01 -15.76
N GLY A 221 -25.78 -0.11 -15.24
CA GLY A 221 -24.48 -0.68 -15.61
C GLY A 221 -23.24 0.07 -15.10
N PHE A 222 -23.21 0.47 -13.82
CA PHE A 222 -22.11 1.21 -13.17
C PHE A 222 -21.27 0.37 -12.16
N GLY A 223 -19.96 0.63 -12.03
CA GLY A 223 -19.03 0.00 -11.05
C GLY A 223 -18.37 0.89 -9.93
N ASP A 224 -17.49 0.27 -9.10
CA ASP A 224 -16.75 0.52 -7.78
C ASP A 224 -15.28 1.16 -7.61
N CYS A 225 -14.95 2.04 -6.63
CA CYS A 225 -13.92 3.16 -6.74
C CYS A 225 -13.01 3.58 -5.55
N GLY A 226 -11.84 4.23 -5.86
CA GLY A 226 -10.87 4.78 -4.87
C GLY A 226 -10.35 6.25 -4.96
N GLY A 227 -10.71 7.11 -5.93
CA GLY A 227 -10.12 8.47 -6.10
C GLY A 227 -10.89 9.67 -5.49
N ALA A 228 -12.01 9.40 -4.83
CA ALA A 228 -13.08 10.39 -4.59
C ALA A 228 -12.73 11.55 -3.64
N ALA A 229 -11.90 11.33 -2.62
CA ALA A 229 -11.69 12.33 -1.57
C ALA A 229 -11.00 13.60 -2.07
N GLY A 230 -9.98 13.47 -2.93
CA GLY A 230 -9.27 14.62 -3.50
C GLY A 230 -10.15 15.46 -4.42
N ILE A 231 -11.00 14.82 -5.24
CA ILE A 231 -11.98 15.52 -6.08
C ILE A 231 -13.00 16.28 -5.23
N LEU A 232 -13.51 15.68 -4.13
CA LEU A 232 -14.47 16.36 -3.25
C LEU A 232 -13.87 17.61 -2.61
N GLY A 233 -12.61 17.52 -2.14
CA GLY A 233 -11.88 18.68 -1.61
C GLY A 233 -11.66 19.77 -2.67
N ALA A 234 -11.17 19.38 -3.86
CA ALA A 234 -10.94 20.32 -4.95
C ALA A 234 -12.24 21.01 -5.42
N PHE A 235 -13.33 20.25 -5.56
CA PHE A 235 -14.65 20.75 -5.92
C PHE A 235 -15.16 21.77 -4.90
N ARG A 236 -15.09 21.42 -3.60
CA ARG A 236 -15.48 22.33 -2.51
C ARG A 236 -14.67 23.63 -2.55
N ALA A 237 -13.36 23.54 -2.76
CA ALA A 237 -12.50 24.72 -2.83
C ALA A 237 -12.85 25.60 -4.05
N ALA A 238 -13.00 25.01 -5.24
CA ALA A 238 -13.31 25.73 -6.47
C ALA A 238 -14.66 26.46 -6.39
N VAL A 239 -15.73 25.78 -5.93
CA VAL A 239 -17.06 26.39 -5.81
C VAL A 239 -17.05 27.54 -4.81
N LYS A 240 -16.37 27.38 -3.66
CA LYS A 240 -16.24 28.47 -2.68
C LYS A 240 -15.42 29.66 -3.15
N GLN A 241 -14.49 29.46 -4.08
CA GLN A 241 -13.75 30.55 -4.72
C GLN A 241 -14.52 31.22 -5.87
N GLY A 242 -15.77 30.81 -6.13
CA GLY A 242 -16.61 31.43 -7.14
C GLY A 242 -16.29 30.99 -8.57
N PHE A 243 -15.94 29.72 -8.77
CA PHE A 243 -15.79 29.14 -10.11
C PHE A 243 -17.05 29.37 -10.95
N THR A 244 -16.88 29.91 -12.16
CA THR A 244 -17.98 30.47 -12.96
C THR A 244 -18.52 29.54 -14.05
N GLU A 245 -17.76 28.53 -14.44
CA GLU A 245 -18.16 27.55 -15.47
C GLU A 245 -18.92 26.38 -14.84
N ASN A 246 -19.57 25.57 -15.68
CA ASN A 246 -20.23 24.35 -15.21
C ASN A 246 -19.20 23.33 -14.72
N LEU A 247 -19.29 22.95 -13.45
CA LEU A 247 -18.38 22.02 -12.80
C LEU A 247 -19.17 20.86 -12.21
N HIS A 248 -18.77 19.63 -12.55
CA HIS A 248 -19.35 18.41 -12.04
C HIS A 248 -18.31 17.62 -11.24
N ALA A 249 -18.71 17.04 -10.11
CA ALA A 249 -17.92 16.04 -9.40
C ALA A 249 -18.66 14.70 -9.45
N VAL A 250 -18.05 13.72 -10.11
CA VAL A 250 -18.57 12.35 -10.24
C VAL A 250 -17.75 11.45 -9.32
N PHE A 251 -18.44 10.74 -8.42
CA PHE A 251 -17.80 9.87 -7.42
C PHE A 251 -18.23 8.41 -7.68
N CYS A 252 -17.31 7.58 -8.15
CA CYS A 252 -17.61 6.22 -8.62
C CYS A 252 -17.71 5.15 -7.51
N MET A 253 -18.07 5.49 -6.27
CA MET A 253 -17.82 4.73 -5.03
C MET A 253 -18.29 3.26 -5.01
N ALA A 254 -17.41 2.32 -4.61
CA ALA A 254 -17.81 1.12 -3.88
C ALA A 254 -16.64 0.41 -3.11
N GLU A 255 -16.82 -0.85 -2.72
CA GLU A 255 -15.86 -1.66 -1.95
C GLU A 255 -15.60 -3.02 -2.65
N ASN A 256 -14.35 -3.24 -3.09
CA ASN A 256 -13.91 -4.49 -3.71
C ASN A 256 -13.82 -5.63 -2.67
N ALA A 257 -14.95 -6.27 -2.39
CA ALA A 257 -15.08 -7.32 -1.39
C ALA A 257 -14.97 -8.73 -1.98
N VAL A 258 -14.48 -9.68 -1.17
CA VAL A 258 -14.48 -11.11 -1.52
C VAL A 258 -15.74 -11.76 -0.97
N GLY A 259 -16.49 -12.45 -1.84
CA GLY A 259 -17.70 -13.16 -1.47
C GLY A 259 -18.22 -14.03 -2.62
N PRO A 260 -19.33 -14.77 -2.40
CA PRO A 260 -19.93 -15.62 -3.44
C PRO A 260 -20.32 -14.86 -4.71
N ASP A 261 -20.72 -13.59 -4.55
CA ASP A 261 -21.17 -12.70 -5.62
C ASP A 261 -20.06 -11.78 -6.17
N ALA A 262 -18.81 -11.97 -5.73
CA ALA A 262 -17.68 -11.18 -6.22
C ALA A 262 -17.44 -11.44 -7.71
N THR A 263 -16.99 -10.39 -8.42
CA THR A 263 -16.50 -10.52 -9.80
C THR A 263 -15.39 -11.55 -9.86
N ARG A 264 -15.42 -12.41 -10.86
CA ARG A 264 -14.44 -13.50 -11.04
C ARG A 264 -13.55 -13.21 -12.23
N PRO A 265 -12.30 -13.68 -12.22
CA PRO A 265 -11.57 -13.84 -13.47
C PRO A 265 -12.41 -14.65 -14.46
N ASP A 266 -12.39 -14.23 -15.72
CA ASP A 266 -13.18 -14.70 -16.87
C ASP A 266 -14.63 -14.17 -16.97
N ASP A 267 -15.12 -13.43 -15.98
CA ASP A 267 -16.40 -12.73 -16.13
C ASP A 267 -16.32 -11.68 -17.26
N ILE A 268 -17.36 -11.58 -18.07
CA ILE A 268 -17.47 -10.54 -19.11
C ILE A 268 -18.51 -9.52 -18.66
N LEU A 269 -18.04 -8.31 -18.36
CA LEU A 269 -18.88 -7.19 -17.92
C LEU A 269 -19.23 -6.30 -19.11
N THR A 270 -20.46 -5.77 -19.14
CA THR A 270 -20.83 -4.70 -20.09
C THR A 270 -20.81 -3.38 -19.34
N LEU A 271 -19.85 -2.51 -19.64
CA LEU A 271 -19.70 -1.21 -18.99
C LEU A 271 -20.68 -0.20 -19.57
N TYR A 272 -20.90 0.92 -18.87
CA TYR A 272 -21.79 2.03 -19.26
C TYR A 272 -21.49 2.60 -20.66
N SER A 273 -20.23 2.52 -21.07
CA SER A 273 -19.81 2.87 -22.44
C SER A 273 -20.52 2.06 -23.53
N GLY A 274 -21.02 0.86 -23.20
CA GLY A 274 -21.54 -0.16 -24.11
C GLY A 274 -20.50 -1.21 -24.51
N LYS A 275 -19.24 -1.04 -24.08
CA LYS A 275 -18.13 -1.97 -24.35
C LYS A 275 -18.14 -3.14 -23.37
N THR A 276 -17.73 -4.30 -23.86
CA THR A 276 -17.58 -5.53 -23.09
C THR A 276 -16.14 -5.69 -22.58
N VAL A 277 -15.98 -6.09 -21.33
CA VAL A 277 -14.68 -6.24 -20.66
C VAL A 277 -14.57 -7.62 -20.02
N GLU A 278 -13.61 -8.42 -20.49
CA GLU A 278 -13.21 -9.68 -19.86
C GLU A 278 -12.33 -9.37 -18.63
N VAL A 279 -12.82 -9.69 -17.45
CA VAL A 279 -12.08 -9.49 -16.20
C VAL A 279 -11.01 -10.58 -16.12
N ASN A 280 -9.73 -10.22 -16.22
CA ASN A 280 -8.62 -11.16 -16.00
C ASN A 280 -7.86 -10.87 -14.70
N ASN A 281 -8.16 -9.76 -14.03
CA ASN A 281 -7.67 -9.45 -12.70
C ASN A 281 -8.71 -8.62 -11.91
N THR A 282 -9.23 -9.17 -10.82
CA THR A 282 -10.26 -8.51 -9.99
C THR A 282 -9.71 -7.38 -9.13
N ASP A 283 -8.39 -7.33 -8.93
CA ASP A 283 -7.66 -6.25 -8.24
C ASP A 283 -7.28 -5.10 -9.19
N ALA A 284 -7.75 -5.17 -10.44
CA ALA A 284 -7.74 -4.07 -11.40
C ALA A 284 -9.15 -3.48 -11.52
N GLU A 285 -9.83 -3.30 -10.40
CA GLU A 285 -11.21 -2.80 -10.32
C GLU A 285 -11.28 -1.30 -10.58
N GLY A 286 -10.39 -0.48 -10.01
CA GLY A 286 -10.52 0.98 -10.05
C GLY A 286 -10.67 1.58 -11.45
N ARG A 287 -10.12 0.93 -12.48
CA ARG A 287 -10.24 1.36 -13.89
C ARG A 287 -11.59 1.00 -14.53
N LEU A 288 -12.25 -0.09 -14.09
CA LEU A 288 -13.58 -0.49 -14.58
C LEU A 288 -14.59 0.64 -14.33
N VAL A 289 -14.41 1.29 -13.19
CA VAL A 289 -15.45 2.10 -12.54
C VAL A 289 -15.27 3.56 -12.91
N LEU A 290 -14.01 3.94 -13.13
CA LEU A 290 -13.65 5.18 -13.77
C LEU A 290 -14.03 5.10 -15.24
N GLY A 291 -13.95 3.94 -15.87
CA GLY A 291 -14.50 3.67 -17.19
C GLY A 291 -15.97 4.09 -17.30
N ASP A 292 -16.81 3.70 -16.33
CA ASP A 292 -18.20 4.14 -16.31
C ASP A 292 -18.37 5.62 -15.96
N GLY A 293 -17.59 6.12 -14.98
CA GLY A 293 -17.61 7.52 -14.57
C GLY A 293 -17.28 8.49 -15.70
N VAL A 294 -16.23 8.22 -16.49
CA VAL A 294 -15.87 9.04 -17.65
C VAL A 294 -16.88 8.88 -18.78
N ALA A 295 -17.43 7.69 -18.98
CA ALA A 295 -18.50 7.47 -19.97
C ALA A 295 -19.76 8.27 -19.61
N TYR A 296 -20.15 8.33 -18.34
CA TYR A 296 -21.25 9.16 -17.84
C TYR A 296 -20.97 10.65 -18.01
N ALA A 297 -19.76 11.10 -17.65
CA ALA A 297 -19.35 12.49 -17.84
C ALA A 297 -19.45 12.93 -19.32
N LYS A 298 -19.12 12.04 -20.26
CA LYS A 298 -19.29 12.30 -21.70
C LYS A 298 -20.76 12.24 -22.15
N LYS A 299 -21.47 11.15 -21.84
CA LYS A 299 -22.79 10.84 -22.41
C LYS A 299 -23.90 11.69 -21.81
N ASP A 300 -23.89 11.87 -20.49
CA ASP A 300 -25.01 12.45 -19.74
C ASP A 300 -24.72 13.88 -19.29
N LEU A 301 -23.46 14.19 -18.95
CA LEU A 301 -23.06 15.54 -18.53
C LEU A 301 -22.53 16.40 -19.68
N HIS A 302 -22.29 15.80 -20.85
CA HIS A 302 -21.75 16.47 -22.04
C HIS A 302 -20.47 17.28 -21.75
N ALA A 303 -19.58 16.75 -20.90
CA ALA A 303 -18.37 17.45 -20.48
C ALA A 303 -17.34 17.61 -21.61
N ASP A 304 -16.83 18.84 -21.79
CA ASP A 304 -15.75 19.16 -22.76
C ASP A 304 -14.36 18.81 -22.23
N VAL A 305 -14.18 18.85 -20.91
CA VAL A 305 -12.94 18.52 -20.20
C VAL A 305 -13.26 17.50 -19.12
N VAL A 306 -12.65 16.32 -19.21
CA VAL A 306 -12.80 15.23 -18.25
C VAL A 306 -11.47 15.03 -17.53
N LEU A 307 -11.45 15.32 -16.23
CA LEU A 307 -10.33 15.00 -15.35
C LEU A 307 -10.76 13.86 -14.43
N ASP A 308 -10.11 12.71 -14.55
CA ASP A 308 -10.26 11.62 -13.61
C ASP A 308 -8.99 11.45 -12.76
N MET A 309 -9.17 11.10 -11.50
CA MET A 309 -8.09 11.02 -10.52
C MET A 309 -8.29 9.79 -9.65
N ALA A 310 -7.21 9.02 -9.44
CA ALA A 310 -7.30 7.71 -8.81
C ALA A 310 -5.99 7.30 -8.11
N THR A 311 -6.09 6.46 -7.08
CA THR A 311 -4.95 5.71 -6.55
C THR A 311 -4.90 4.36 -7.26
N LEU A 312 -4.45 4.34 -8.52
CA LEU A 312 -4.81 3.27 -9.46
C LEU A 312 -3.79 2.14 -9.52
N THR A 313 -2.49 2.45 -9.57
CA THR A 313 -1.47 1.42 -9.80
C THR A 313 -0.29 1.53 -8.83
N GLY A 314 0.16 0.38 -8.31
CA GLY A 314 1.46 0.32 -7.62
C GLY A 314 2.65 0.71 -8.53
N ALA A 315 2.48 0.54 -9.85
CA ALA A 315 3.47 0.91 -10.87
C ALA A 315 3.71 2.42 -10.98
N GLN A 316 2.73 3.25 -10.59
CA GLN A 316 2.90 4.71 -10.56
C GLN A 316 4.11 5.12 -9.73
N GLY A 317 4.27 4.53 -8.54
CA GLY A 317 5.39 4.81 -7.65
C GLY A 317 6.76 4.40 -8.22
N ILE A 318 6.79 3.45 -9.17
CA ILE A 318 8.00 3.06 -9.90
C ILE A 318 8.26 4.06 -11.03
N ALA A 319 7.22 4.50 -11.75
CA ALA A 319 7.34 5.37 -12.92
C ALA A 319 7.71 6.83 -12.56
N THR A 320 6.97 7.45 -11.63
CA THR A 320 7.14 8.88 -11.29
C THR A 320 7.59 9.10 -9.85
N GLY A 321 7.78 8.02 -9.09
CA GLY A 321 8.22 8.10 -7.70
C GLY A 321 7.08 8.40 -6.73
N ARG A 322 7.47 8.65 -5.47
CA ARG A 322 6.51 8.80 -4.36
C ARG A 322 5.88 10.18 -4.23
N TYR A 323 6.46 11.20 -4.87
CA TYR A 323 6.06 12.60 -4.68
C TYR A 323 5.35 13.20 -5.89
N HIS A 324 5.49 12.57 -7.07
CA HIS A 324 4.87 13.02 -8.30
C HIS A 324 3.76 12.05 -8.70
N ALA A 325 2.54 12.53 -8.79
CA ALA A 325 1.48 11.80 -9.47
C ALA A 325 1.82 11.70 -10.96
N SER A 326 1.38 10.64 -11.63
CA SER A 326 1.53 10.50 -13.08
C SER A 326 0.33 11.07 -13.80
N LEU A 327 0.58 11.90 -14.81
CA LEU A 327 -0.42 12.46 -15.69
C LEU A 327 -0.38 11.80 -17.06
N LEU A 328 -1.54 11.32 -17.50
CA LEU A 328 -1.76 10.86 -18.87
C LEU A 328 -2.85 11.74 -19.50
N THR A 329 -2.62 12.29 -20.69
CA THR A 329 -3.60 13.16 -21.35
C THR A 329 -3.60 12.99 -22.86
N ASN A 330 -4.76 13.19 -23.49
CA ASN A 330 -4.91 13.17 -24.95
C ASN A 330 -4.56 14.50 -25.64
N LYS A 331 -4.23 15.56 -24.89
CA LYS A 331 -3.82 16.87 -25.45
C LYS A 331 -2.55 17.37 -24.78
N GLU A 332 -1.52 17.60 -25.59
CA GLU A 332 -0.20 18.07 -25.14
C GLU A 332 -0.26 19.35 -24.29
N VAL A 333 -1.21 20.26 -24.57
CA VAL A 333 -1.34 21.53 -23.83
C VAL A 333 -1.53 21.35 -22.32
N TRP A 334 -2.11 20.22 -21.90
CA TRP A 334 -2.37 19.95 -20.49
C TRP A 334 -1.15 19.45 -19.73
N GLU A 335 -0.15 18.87 -20.40
CA GLU A 335 1.06 18.40 -19.73
C GLU A 335 1.82 19.54 -19.02
N PRO A 336 2.23 20.64 -19.69
CA PRO A 336 2.91 21.74 -19.01
C PRO A 336 1.97 22.50 -18.06
N ALA A 337 0.66 22.57 -18.36
CA ALA A 337 -0.32 23.26 -17.52
C ALA A 337 -0.47 22.56 -16.16
N CYS A 338 -0.68 21.24 -16.16
CA CYS A 338 -0.78 20.44 -14.94
C CYS A 338 0.54 20.39 -14.18
N ALA A 339 1.68 20.28 -14.87
CA ALA A 339 2.99 20.33 -14.21
C ALA A 339 3.22 21.70 -13.53
N ALA A 340 2.77 22.80 -14.14
CA ALA A 340 2.84 24.13 -13.55
C ALA A 340 1.90 24.26 -12.34
N ALA A 341 0.65 23.78 -12.45
CA ALA A 341 -0.31 23.75 -11.35
C ALA A 341 0.21 22.91 -10.16
N GLY A 342 0.84 21.77 -10.44
CA GLY A 342 1.45 20.92 -9.42
C GLY A 342 2.63 21.59 -8.69
N ARG A 343 3.49 22.32 -9.42
CA ARG A 343 4.56 23.11 -8.77
C ARG A 343 4.02 24.29 -7.95
N ALA A 344 2.95 24.94 -8.42
CA ALA A 344 2.33 26.08 -7.75
C ALA A 344 1.55 25.68 -6.48
N SER A 345 0.95 24.51 -6.46
CA SER A 345 0.22 23.95 -5.30
C SER A 345 1.12 23.15 -4.35
N GLY A 346 2.22 22.59 -4.87
CA GLY A 346 3.05 21.62 -4.17
C GLY A 346 2.59 20.16 -4.34
N ASP A 347 1.45 19.91 -5.00
CA ASP A 347 1.01 18.57 -5.40
C ASP A 347 1.59 18.23 -6.75
N LEU A 348 2.80 17.67 -6.74
CA LEU A 348 3.61 17.51 -7.95
C LEU A 348 3.00 16.48 -8.91
N VAL A 349 3.09 16.79 -10.20
CA VAL A 349 2.58 15.95 -11.29
C VAL A 349 3.66 15.84 -12.36
N PHE A 350 3.80 14.65 -12.95
CA PHE A 350 4.74 14.39 -14.03
C PHE A 350 4.06 13.63 -15.19
N PRO A 351 4.21 14.08 -16.46
CA PRO A 351 3.58 13.42 -17.59
C PRO A 351 4.20 12.06 -17.89
N ILE A 352 3.35 11.11 -18.29
CA ILE A 352 3.72 9.78 -18.77
C ILE A 352 3.25 9.58 -20.22
N PRO A 353 3.84 8.63 -20.98
CA PRO A 353 3.57 8.50 -22.42
C PRO A 353 2.10 8.20 -22.74
N TYR A 354 1.49 9.03 -23.59
CA TYR A 354 0.19 8.79 -24.22
C TYR A 354 0.39 8.24 -25.64
N CYS A 355 0.32 6.91 -25.79
CA CYS A 355 0.44 6.22 -27.08
C CYS A 355 -0.59 5.07 -27.17
N PRO A 356 -1.89 5.37 -27.36
CA PRO A 356 -2.94 4.34 -27.46
C PRO A 356 -2.60 3.24 -28.48
N GLU A 357 -1.99 3.61 -29.60
CA GLU A 357 -1.61 2.72 -30.70
C GLU A 357 -0.52 1.71 -30.35
N LEU A 358 0.29 1.97 -29.31
CA LEU A 358 1.36 1.07 -28.86
C LEU A 358 0.99 0.30 -27.59
N HIS A 359 0.13 0.88 -26.76
CA HIS A 359 -0.13 0.38 -25.41
C HIS A 359 -1.50 -0.30 -25.27
N PHE A 360 -2.50 0.07 -26.09
CA PHE A 360 -3.85 -0.48 -25.92
C PHE A 360 -3.99 -1.94 -26.36
N SER A 361 -3.08 -2.43 -27.22
CA SER A 361 -3.03 -3.85 -27.60
C SER A 361 -2.78 -4.78 -26.42
N GLU A 362 -2.25 -4.28 -25.30
CA GLU A 362 -2.07 -5.03 -24.05
C GLU A 362 -3.38 -5.53 -23.44
N PHE A 363 -4.52 -4.97 -23.85
CA PHE A 363 -5.86 -5.35 -23.41
C PHE A 363 -6.61 -6.24 -24.40
N SER A 364 -5.91 -6.85 -25.36
CA SER A 364 -6.56 -7.72 -26.35
C SER A 364 -7.31 -8.88 -25.69
N SER A 365 -8.60 -9.02 -25.98
CA SER A 365 -9.43 -10.16 -25.61
C SER A 365 -9.84 -10.94 -26.86
N ALA A 366 -10.01 -12.26 -26.71
CA ALA A 366 -10.57 -13.11 -27.75
C ALA A 366 -12.11 -13.17 -27.70
N LEU A 367 -12.72 -12.72 -26.60
CA LEU A 367 -14.14 -12.94 -26.28
C LEU A 367 -14.92 -11.65 -26.05
N ALA A 368 -14.24 -10.57 -25.67
CA ALA A 368 -14.81 -9.26 -25.38
C ALA A 368 -14.07 -8.16 -26.15
N ASP A 369 -14.53 -6.90 -26.05
CA ASP A 369 -13.85 -5.77 -26.68
C ASP A 369 -12.45 -5.53 -26.09
N MET A 370 -12.26 -5.86 -24.80
CA MET A 370 -10.97 -5.76 -24.12
C MET A 370 -10.90 -6.59 -22.83
N LYS A 371 -9.69 -6.76 -22.28
CA LYS A 371 -9.43 -7.22 -20.91
C LYS A 371 -9.19 -6.05 -19.96
N ASN A 372 -9.30 -6.24 -18.65
CA ASN A 372 -9.05 -5.16 -17.69
C ASN A 372 -7.59 -5.03 -17.20
N SER A 373 -6.79 -6.10 -17.25
CA SER A 373 -5.37 -6.06 -16.92
C SER A 373 -4.48 -6.39 -18.11
N VAL A 374 -3.34 -5.71 -18.17
CA VAL A 374 -2.32 -5.85 -19.23
C VAL A 374 -1.76 -7.27 -19.29
N GLN A 375 -1.39 -7.71 -20.49
CA GLN A 375 -0.67 -8.95 -20.72
C GLN A 375 0.79 -8.86 -20.24
N ASN A 376 1.48 -7.77 -20.58
CA ASN A 376 2.86 -7.51 -20.17
C ASN A 376 2.94 -6.36 -19.16
N ARG A 377 3.37 -6.65 -17.92
CA ARG A 377 3.51 -5.64 -16.86
C ARG A 377 4.67 -4.67 -17.06
N ASP A 378 5.63 -5.00 -17.92
CA ASP A 378 6.81 -4.17 -18.18
C ASP A 378 6.58 -3.11 -19.29
N ASN A 379 5.41 -3.14 -19.94
CA ASN A 379 5.08 -2.23 -21.04
C ASN A 379 4.19 -1.06 -20.56
N ALA A 380 4.81 -0.03 -19.98
CA ALA A 380 4.15 1.23 -19.60
C ALA A 380 2.83 1.04 -18.80
N GLN A 381 2.84 0.16 -17.80
CA GLN A 381 1.64 -0.29 -17.07
C GLN A 381 0.75 0.86 -16.56
N VAL A 382 1.35 1.97 -16.12
CA VAL A 382 0.62 3.16 -15.64
C VAL A 382 -0.14 3.83 -16.80
N SER A 383 0.51 4.01 -17.95
CA SER A 383 -0.14 4.52 -19.16
C SER A 383 -1.26 3.58 -19.62
N CYS A 384 -1.03 2.27 -19.63
CA CYS A 384 -2.04 1.29 -19.99
C CYS A 384 -3.28 1.39 -19.08
N ALA A 385 -3.08 1.48 -17.76
CA ALA A 385 -4.17 1.61 -16.81
C ALA A 385 -5.04 2.85 -17.07
N GLY A 386 -4.42 4.00 -17.35
CA GLY A 386 -5.14 5.18 -17.79
C GLY A 386 -5.84 4.95 -19.13
N LEU A 387 -5.15 4.41 -20.13
CA LEU A 387 -5.72 4.16 -21.47
C LEU A 387 -6.94 3.23 -21.45
N PHE A 388 -7.02 2.28 -20.50
CA PHE A 388 -8.24 1.52 -20.27
C PHE A 388 -9.43 2.45 -20.01
N ILE A 389 -9.29 3.39 -19.08
CA ILE A 389 -10.30 4.40 -18.73
C ILE A 389 -10.62 5.27 -19.95
N GLY A 390 -9.58 5.82 -20.60
CA GLY A 390 -9.72 6.66 -21.79
C GLY A 390 -10.41 5.96 -22.95
N SER A 391 -10.30 4.64 -23.05
CA SER A 391 -10.99 3.87 -24.09
C SER A 391 -12.52 3.94 -23.94
N HIS A 392 -13.06 4.16 -22.74
CA HIS A 392 -14.50 4.30 -22.50
C HIS A 392 -15.05 5.67 -22.89
N LEU A 393 -14.19 6.68 -23.02
CA LEU A 393 -14.49 7.93 -23.73
C LEU A 393 -14.41 7.75 -25.26
N GLY A 394 -13.56 6.84 -25.73
CA GLY A 394 -13.15 6.71 -27.12
C GLY A 394 -11.93 7.59 -27.40
N PHE A 395 -10.92 7.03 -28.08
CA PHE A 395 -9.68 7.77 -28.40
C PHE A 395 -9.89 8.89 -29.44
N ASP A 396 -11.06 8.93 -30.07
CA ASP A 396 -11.56 9.99 -30.96
C ASP A 396 -12.33 11.09 -30.23
N PHE A 397 -12.40 11.05 -28.89
CA PHE A 397 -13.09 12.07 -28.09
C PHE A 397 -12.54 13.48 -28.41
N PRO A 398 -13.39 14.42 -28.88
CA PRO A 398 -12.92 15.73 -29.33
C PRO A 398 -12.44 16.62 -28.18
N GLY A 399 -12.97 16.39 -26.98
CA GLY A 399 -12.63 17.12 -25.77
C GLY A 399 -11.25 16.80 -25.20
N SER A 400 -10.97 17.38 -24.03
CA SER A 400 -9.74 17.12 -23.30
C SER A 400 -9.97 16.07 -22.22
N TRP A 401 -9.08 15.10 -22.13
CA TRP A 401 -9.09 14.08 -21.09
C TRP A 401 -7.74 14.06 -20.37
N LEU A 402 -7.81 14.04 -19.04
CA LEU A 402 -6.66 14.00 -18.14
C LEU A 402 -6.90 12.90 -17.11
N HIS A 403 -5.97 11.97 -17.03
CA HIS A 403 -5.94 10.93 -16.01
C HIS A 403 -4.77 11.19 -15.06
N ILE A 404 -5.06 11.27 -13.77
CA ILE A 404 -4.07 11.44 -12.70
C ILE A 404 -4.04 10.18 -11.82
N ASP A 405 -2.96 9.41 -11.93
CA ASP A 405 -2.66 8.33 -10.97
C ASP A 405 -1.77 8.87 -9.86
N MET A 406 -2.30 8.87 -8.64
CA MET A 406 -1.71 9.45 -7.44
C MET A 406 -1.54 8.41 -6.32
N ALA A 407 -1.42 7.12 -6.65
CA ALA A 407 -1.31 6.03 -5.69
C ALA A 407 -0.25 6.26 -4.60
N ALA A 408 0.99 6.59 -4.97
CA ALA A 408 2.08 6.81 -4.02
C ALA A 408 2.01 8.19 -3.31
N PRO A 409 1.71 9.32 -3.99
CA PRO A 409 1.58 10.62 -3.34
C PRO A 409 0.47 10.71 -2.28
N ALA A 410 -0.63 9.97 -2.43
CA ALA A 410 -1.81 10.09 -1.57
C ALA A 410 -1.56 9.74 -0.08
N HIS A 411 -0.61 8.85 0.22
CA HIS A 411 -0.40 8.31 1.57
C HIS A 411 0.67 9.05 2.40
N MET A 412 1.21 10.16 1.91
CA MET A 412 2.36 10.84 2.53
C MET A 412 2.02 11.74 3.74
N ALA A 413 0.79 11.70 4.25
CA ALA A 413 0.47 12.26 5.56
C ALA A 413 0.83 11.24 6.66
N SER A 414 1.84 11.57 7.47
CA SER A 414 2.13 11.00 8.81
C SER A 414 3.04 9.76 9.00
N GLN A 415 3.87 9.32 8.04
CA GLN A 415 4.87 8.26 8.36
C GLN A 415 6.05 8.71 9.26
N GLN A 416 6.14 9.97 9.69
CA GLN A 416 7.11 10.39 10.72
C GLN A 416 6.55 11.47 11.66
N ALA A 417 5.51 11.15 12.42
CA ALA A 417 5.30 11.75 13.73
C ALA A 417 5.60 10.71 14.81
N VAL A 418 6.85 10.23 14.84
CA VAL A 418 7.39 9.63 16.06
C VAL A 418 7.43 10.76 17.07
N SER A 419 6.64 10.64 18.14
CA SER A 419 6.69 11.50 19.30
C SER A 419 8.13 11.60 19.81
N ILE A 420 8.87 12.63 19.40
CA ILE A 420 10.12 13.02 20.05
C ILE A 420 9.73 13.86 21.26
N HIS A 421 9.28 13.21 22.32
CA HIS A 421 9.63 13.72 23.64
C HIS A 421 11.15 13.49 23.77
N PRO A 422 11.95 14.49 24.20
CA PRO A 422 13.34 14.27 24.54
C PRO A 422 13.41 13.56 25.90
N SER A 423 12.89 12.35 25.95
CA SER A 423 13.29 11.33 26.91
C SER A 423 13.89 10.23 26.04
N ARG A 424 15.20 10.03 26.12
CA ARG A 424 15.85 8.85 25.54
C ARG A 424 15.29 7.62 26.27
N CYS A 425 14.14 7.12 25.81
CA CYS A 425 13.75 5.75 26.04
C CYS A 425 14.33 4.96 24.88
N PHE A 426 15.26 4.06 25.17
CA PHE A 426 15.69 3.04 24.22
C PHE A 426 14.48 2.18 23.87
N HIS A 427 13.70 2.58 22.86
CA HIS A 427 12.73 1.71 22.23
C HIS A 427 13.45 1.00 21.10
N ARG A 428 13.98 -0.17 21.43
CA ARG A 428 14.24 -1.19 20.44
C ARG A 428 12.86 -1.65 20.00
N ALA A 429 12.39 -1.25 18.81
CA ALA A 429 11.41 -2.07 18.13
C ALA A 429 11.99 -3.48 18.14
N ILE A 430 11.29 -4.46 18.70
CA ILE A 430 11.71 -5.85 18.58
C ILE A 430 11.62 -6.11 17.08
N PRO A 431 12.75 -6.30 16.35
CA PRO A 431 12.63 -6.77 14.98
C PRO A 431 11.87 -8.09 15.06
N VAL A 432 10.85 -8.26 14.21
CA VAL A 432 10.41 -9.62 13.88
C VAL A 432 11.59 -10.24 13.17
N LEU A 433 12.42 -10.93 13.94
CA LEU A 433 13.50 -11.73 13.40
C LEU A 433 12.84 -12.89 12.68
N SER A 434 13.40 -13.27 11.53
CA SER A 434 13.06 -14.56 10.92
C SER A 434 13.11 -15.64 12.00
N ASP A 435 12.09 -16.49 12.07
CA ASP A 435 12.04 -17.62 13.01
C ASP A 435 13.23 -18.59 12.79
N LYS A 436 13.92 -18.47 11.65
CA LYS A 436 15.08 -19.29 11.28
C LYS A 436 16.24 -18.45 10.75
N LEU A 437 17.46 -18.87 11.09
CA LEU A 437 18.69 -18.31 10.52
C LEU A 437 18.97 -18.96 9.16
N PHE A 438 18.95 -18.19 8.07
CA PHE A 438 19.17 -18.74 6.72
C PHE A 438 20.64 -19.06 6.40
N VAL A 439 21.57 -18.73 7.30
CA VAL A 439 23.00 -19.00 7.19
C VAL A 439 23.37 -20.16 8.12
N HIS A 440 24.03 -21.19 7.58
CA HIS A 440 24.52 -22.30 8.39
C HIS A 440 25.57 -21.82 9.41
N ARG A 441 25.47 -22.34 10.63
CA ARG A 441 26.47 -22.21 11.68
C ARG A 441 26.72 -23.60 12.25
N ASP A 442 27.99 -23.93 12.46
CA ASP A 442 28.35 -25.21 13.04
C ASP A 442 27.73 -25.34 14.44
N THR A 443 27.04 -26.46 14.66
CA THR A 443 26.57 -26.90 15.96
C THR A 443 27.22 -28.24 16.32
N PRO A 444 27.16 -28.69 17.59
CA PRO A 444 27.69 -29.99 17.97
C PRO A 444 27.07 -31.15 17.17
N GLU A 445 25.83 -30.99 16.70
CA GLU A 445 25.06 -31.98 15.94
C GLU A 445 25.03 -31.71 14.42
N ASN A 446 25.50 -30.54 13.95
CA ASN A 446 25.48 -30.14 12.54
C ASN A 446 26.78 -29.40 12.18
N ASN A 447 27.81 -30.13 11.77
CA ASN A 447 29.09 -29.59 11.34
C ASN A 447 29.71 -30.52 10.28
N PRO A 448 30.68 -30.03 9.48
CA PRO A 448 31.27 -30.80 8.38
C PRO A 448 32.10 -32.01 8.84
N ASP A 449 32.50 -32.09 10.11
CA ASP A 449 33.33 -33.17 10.64
C ASP A 449 32.52 -34.43 11.00
N ILE A 450 31.19 -34.33 11.13
CA ILE A 450 30.31 -35.47 11.35
C ILE A 450 30.14 -36.25 10.04
N PRO A 451 30.62 -37.50 9.92
CA PRO A 451 30.52 -38.25 8.68
C PRO A 451 29.06 -38.64 8.37
N PHE A 452 28.68 -38.53 7.10
CA PHE A 452 27.41 -39.01 6.58
C PHE A 452 27.65 -39.86 5.34
N GLU A 453 27.00 -41.03 5.28
CA GLU A 453 26.96 -41.88 4.10
C GLU A 453 25.55 -42.42 3.88
N LEU A 454 25.16 -42.60 2.61
CA LEU A 454 23.91 -43.29 2.30
C LEU A 454 24.03 -44.77 2.63
N THR A 455 22.98 -45.33 3.24
CA THR A 455 22.85 -46.78 3.44
C THR A 455 22.89 -47.49 2.10
N ALA A 456 23.35 -48.75 2.06
CA ALA A 456 23.46 -49.52 0.81
C ALA A 456 22.15 -49.52 -0.02
N LYS A 457 20.99 -49.62 0.64
CA LYS A 457 19.67 -49.53 -0.01
C LYS A 457 19.42 -48.16 -0.65
N ASN A 458 19.72 -47.08 0.05
CA ASN A 458 19.52 -45.74 -0.45
C ASN A 458 20.57 -45.36 -1.51
N LEU A 459 21.78 -45.91 -1.43
CA LEU A 459 22.80 -45.73 -2.46
C LEU A 459 22.36 -46.33 -3.80
N GLU A 460 21.79 -47.54 -3.80
CA GLU A 460 21.22 -48.15 -5.02
C GLU A 460 20.03 -47.35 -5.58
N ARG A 461 19.20 -46.80 -4.69
CA ARG A 461 18.09 -45.92 -5.09
C ARG A 461 18.59 -44.59 -5.67
N ALA A 462 19.64 -44.01 -5.09
CA ALA A 462 20.29 -42.80 -5.60
C ALA A 462 20.87 -43.04 -7.00
N LYS A 463 21.55 -44.18 -7.23
CA LYS A 463 22.03 -44.58 -8.56
C LYS A 463 20.88 -44.69 -9.57
N THR A 464 19.76 -45.29 -9.17
CA THR A 464 18.57 -45.39 -10.03
C THR A 464 18.02 -44.02 -10.41
N ILE A 465 17.93 -43.10 -9.44
CA ILE A 465 17.49 -41.71 -9.67
C ILE A 465 18.43 -40.99 -10.63
N ILE A 466 19.75 -41.13 -10.44
CA ILE A 466 20.76 -40.51 -11.31
C ILE A 466 20.61 -41.00 -12.75
N ASN A 467 20.33 -42.29 -12.95
CA ASN A 467 20.14 -42.90 -14.26
C ASN A 467 18.87 -42.43 -15.01
N ASN A 468 17.96 -41.70 -14.35
CA ASN A 468 16.82 -41.07 -15.04
C ASN A 468 17.24 -39.85 -15.88
N TYR A 469 18.47 -39.36 -15.70
CA TYR A 469 19.00 -38.18 -16.37
C TYR A 469 20.10 -38.57 -17.37
N PRO A 470 20.22 -37.89 -18.53
CA PRO A 470 21.27 -38.16 -19.50
C PRO A 470 22.68 -38.02 -18.93
N ASP A 471 23.64 -38.71 -19.56
CA ASP A 471 25.06 -38.61 -19.22
C ASP A 471 25.54 -37.16 -19.24
N GLY A 472 26.25 -36.74 -18.19
CA GLY A 472 26.68 -35.35 -18.00
C GLY A 472 25.66 -34.44 -17.28
N HIS A 473 24.41 -34.88 -17.07
CA HIS A 473 23.35 -34.10 -16.41
C HIS A 473 22.95 -34.60 -15.02
N LYS A 474 23.81 -35.38 -14.35
CA LYS A 474 23.55 -35.93 -13.00
C LYS A 474 23.23 -34.87 -11.93
N ALA A 475 23.67 -33.62 -12.09
CA ALA A 475 23.30 -32.53 -11.19
C ALA A 475 21.77 -32.29 -11.10
N ALA A 476 21.00 -32.70 -12.12
CA ALA A 476 19.53 -32.63 -12.09
C ALA A 476 18.90 -33.56 -11.03
N ALA A 477 19.63 -34.58 -10.56
CA ALA A 477 19.20 -35.50 -9.52
C ALA A 477 19.31 -34.91 -8.09
N VAL A 478 19.81 -33.68 -7.94
CA VAL A 478 20.10 -33.08 -6.62
C VAL A 478 18.88 -33.06 -5.70
N ILE A 479 17.70 -32.68 -6.19
CA ILE A 479 16.47 -32.62 -5.38
C ILE A 479 16.10 -34.01 -4.81
N PRO A 480 15.85 -35.04 -5.65
CA PRO A 480 15.44 -36.35 -5.16
C PRO A 480 16.53 -37.07 -4.33
N VAL A 481 17.82 -36.81 -4.59
CA VAL A 481 18.92 -37.40 -3.81
C VAL A 481 19.06 -36.71 -2.43
N LEU A 482 18.86 -35.39 -2.35
CA LEU A 482 18.79 -34.68 -1.07
C LEU A 482 17.59 -35.14 -0.22
N ASP A 483 16.43 -35.36 -0.85
CA ASP A 483 15.25 -35.90 -0.14
C ASP A 483 15.55 -37.28 0.44
N LEU A 484 16.24 -38.13 -0.31
CA LEU A 484 16.65 -39.45 0.15
C LEU A 484 17.61 -39.38 1.36
N ALA A 485 18.58 -38.46 1.31
CA ALA A 485 19.52 -38.23 2.40
C ALA A 485 18.80 -37.69 3.65
N GLN A 486 17.88 -36.73 3.47
CA GLN A 486 17.04 -36.20 4.54
C GLN A 486 16.18 -37.29 5.19
N ARG A 487 15.48 -38.11 4.40
CA ARG A 487 14.63 -39.20 4.92
C ARG A 487 15.43 -40.25 5.69
N GLN A 488 16.68 -40.51 5.29
CA GLN A 488 17.55 -41.44 6.01
C GLN A 488 17.97 -40.90 7.38
N HIS A 489 18.27 -39.60 7.44
CA HIS A 489 18.80 -38.95 8.64
C HIS A 489 17.71 -38.36 9.56
N GLY A 490 16.50 -38.12 9.02
CA GLY A 490 15.39 -37.41 9.67
C GLY A 490 15.34 -35.91 9.38
N TRP A 491 16.48 -35.33 8.99
CA TRP A 491 16.66 -33.93 8.58
C TRP A 491 17.96 -33.84 7.75
N LEU A 492 18.27 -32.71 7.12
CA LEU A 492 19.36 -32.57 6.16
C LEU A 492 20.60 -31.83 6.74
N PRO A 493 21.61 -32.55 7.28
CA PRO A 493 22.82 -31.94 7.82
C PRO A 493 23.79 -31.47 6.72
N ILE A 494 24.73 -30.60 7.09
CA ILE A 494 25.77 -30.11 6.17
C ILE A 494 26.63 -31.23 5.59
N SER A 495 26.93 -32.26 6.39
CA SER A 495 27.68 -33.43 5.94
C SER A 495 26.92 -34.25 4.89
N ALA A 496 25.59 -34.36 5.01
CA ALA A 496 24.77 -35.00 3.99
C ALA A 496 24.72 -34.19 2.69
N MET A 497 24.61 -32.87 2.77
CA MET A 497 24.69 -32.01 1.59
C MET A 497 26.05 -32.10 0.89
N ASN A 498 27.14 -32.17 1.66
CA ASN A 498 28.49 -32.39 1.13
C ASN A 498 28.61 -33.75 0.44
N TYR A 499 28.13 -34.82 1.07
CA TYR A 499 28.13 -36.15 0.49
C TYR A 499 27.35 -36.19 -0.83
N VAL A 500 26.18 -35.55 -0.89
CA VAL A 500 25.38 -35.48 -2.13
C VAL A 500 26.09 -34.66 -3.21
N ALA A 501 26.75 -33.56 -2.84
CA ALA A 501 27.56 -32.78 -3.78
C ALA A 501 28.68 -33.62 -4.40
N ASP A 502 29.38 -34.39 -3.56
CA ASP A 502 30.48 -35.27 -3.97
C ASP A 502 29.95 -36.44 -4.83
N LEU A 503 28.81 -37.04 -4.48
CA LEU A 503 28.14 -38.10 -5.26
C LEU A 503 27.68 -37.63 -6.65
N LEU A 504 27.20 -36.40 -6.77
CA LEU A 504 26.73 -35.81 -8.03
C LEU A 504 27.84 -35.06 -8.79
N GLU A 505 29.07 -35.04 -8.27
CA GLU A 505 30.21 -34.26 -8.76
C GLU A 505 29.83 -32.81 -9.11
N MET A 506 29.14 -32.14 -8.19
CA MET A 506 28.75 -30.74 -8.34
C MET A 506 29.30 -29.89 -7.20
N PRO A 507 29.52 -28.57 -7.39
CA PRO A 507 29.99 -27.71 -6.33
C PRO A 507 29.02 -27.70 -5.13
N ARG A 508 29.55 -27.89 -3.91
CA ARG A 508 28.78 -27.87 -2.65
C ARG A 508 27.86 -26.66 -2.52
N MET A 509 28.34 -25.48 -2.96
CA MET A 509 27.55 -24.24 -2.99
C MET A 509 26.22 -24.39 -3.75
N ARG A 510 26.21 -25.12 -4.88
CA ARG A 510 24.99 -25.34 -5.69
C ARG A 510 23.99 -26.22 -4.96
N VAL A 511 24.47 -27.20 -4.19
CA VAL A 511 23.61 -28.03 -3.33
C VAL A 511 23.02 -27.19 -2.19
N TYR A 512 23.82 -26.30 -1.59
CA TYR A 512 23.35 -25.39 -0.55
C TYR A 512 22.32 -24.39 -1.06
N GLU A 513 22.49 -23.85 -2.28
CA GLU A 513 21.49 -23.00 -2.94
C GLU A 513 20.15 -23.73 -3.08
N VAL A 514 20.16 -24.98 -3.57
CA VAL A 514 18.94 -25.81 -3.70
C VAL A 514 18.31 -26.08 -2.34
N ALA A 515 19.09 -26.53 -1.36
CA ALA A 515 18.60 -26.84 -0.01
C ALA A 515 18.08 -25.61 0.76
N THR A 516 18.54 -24.40 0.40
CA THR A 516 18.07 -23.15 0.99
C THR A 516 16.83 -22.61 0.28
N PHE A 517 16.71 -22.85 -1.03
CA PHE A 517 15.60 -22.38 -1.85
C PHE A 517 14.30 -23.16 -1.61
N TYR A 518 14.38 -24.49 -1.48
CA TYR A 518 13.20 -25.33 -1.28
C TYR A 518 12.90 -25.54 0.22
N THR A 519 11.73 -25.10 0.65
CA THR A 519 11.26 -25.19 2.05
C THR A 519 11.06 -26.61 2.56
N MET A 520 10.99 -27.61 1.66
CA MET A 520 10.88 -29.03 2.03
C MET A 520 12.14 -29.60 2.69
N TYR A 521 13.29 -28.92 2.58
CA TYR A 521 14.54 -29.36 3.20
C TYR A 521 14.71 -28.78 4.61
N ASN A 522 14.61 -29.66 5.59
CA ASN A 522 14.81 -29.36 7.00
C ASN A 522 16.31 -29.36 7.32
N ARG A 523 16.95 -28.19 7.24
CA ARG A 523 18.40 -28.02 7.51
C ARG A 523 18.78 -28.00 9.00
N GLU A 524 17.79 -28.19 9.88
CA GLU A 524 17.90 -28.26 11.33
C GLU A 524 17.16 -29.50 11.83
N PRO A 525 17.50 -30.03 13.02
CA PRO A 525 16.79 -31.15 13.61
C PRO A 525 15.29 -30.87 13.75
N VAL A 526 14.47 -31.76 13.17
CA VAL A 526 13.02 -31.77 13.34
C VAL A 526 12.58 -33.05 14.04
N GLY A 527 11.46 -32.98 14.75
CA GLY A 527 10.85 -34.12 15.41
C GLY A 527 10.36 -35.15 14.39
N LYS A 528 10.10 -36.37 14.87
CA LYS A 528 9.62 -37.48 14.04
C LYS A 528 8.36 -37.14 13.22
N TYR A 529 7.49 -36.30 13.78
CA TYR A 529 6.28 -35.78 13.15
C TYR A 529 6.40 -34.26 13.00
N HIS A 530 6.68 -33.80 11.79
CA HIS A 530 6.73 -32.38 11.45
C HIS A 530 5.34 -31.90 11.06
N ILE A 531 4.69 -31.15 11.96
CA ILE A 531 3.36 -30.57 11.77
C ILE A 531 3.52 -29.20 11.14
N GLN A 532 2.96 -29.04 9.95
CA GLN A 532 2.98 -27.82 9.15
C GLN A 532 1.55 -27.30 9.03
N VAL A 533 1.25 -26.14 9.62
CA VAL A 533 -0.10 -25.57 9.63
C VAL A 533 -0.16 -24.44 8.60
N CYS A 534 -1.14 -24.50 7.69
CA CYS A 534 -1.38 -23.45 6.71
C CYS A 534 -2.08 -22.26 7.39
N THR A 535 -1.42 -21.11 7.44
CA THR A 535 -1.96 -19.89 8.07
C THR A 535 -2.28 -18.78 7.06
N THR A 536 -2.19 -19.04 5.74
CA THR A 536 -2.60 -18.06 4.71
C THR A 536 -4.10 -17.82 4.73
N THR A 537 -4.49 -16.66 4.21
CA THR A 537 -5.84 -16.10 4.19
C THR A 537 -6.98 -17.10 3.95
N PRO A 538 -6.95 -18.04 2.97
CA PRO A 538 -8.05 -18.99 2.79
C PRO A 538 -8.27 -19.91 4.01
N CYS A 539 -7.18 -20.38 4.63
CA CYS A 539 -7.24 -21.18 5.85
C CYS A 539 -7.62 -20.34 7.07
N GLN A 540 -7.11 -19.11 7.15
CA GLN A 540 -7.45 -18.17 8.22
C GLN A 540 -8.94 -17.82 8.22
N LEU A 541 -9.53 -17.57 7.05
CA LEU A 541 -10.98 -17.33 6.89
C LEU A 541 -11.83 -18.54 7.31
N ARG A 542 -11.23 -19.73 7.35
CA ARG A 542 -11.84 -20.99 7.83
C ARG A 542 -11.37 -21.37 9.24
N ASP A 543 -10.84 -20.40 9.99
CA ASP A 543 -10.40 -20.53 11.38
C ASP A 543 -9.22 -21.50 11.57
N SER A 544 -8.17 -21.35 10.77
CA SER A 544 -6.92 -22.12 10.98
C SER A 544 -6.20 -21.77 12.30
N ASP A 545 -6.50 -20.63 12.90
CA ASP A 545 -5.96 -20.24 14.20
C ASP A 545 -6.35 -21.25 15.29
N MET A 546 -7.58 -21.79 15.21
CA MET A 546 -8.01 -22.90 16.05
C MET A 546 -7.08 -24.11 15.96
N VAL A 547 -6.60 -24.47 14.76
CA VAL A 547 -5.68 -25.62 14.58
C VAL A 547 -4.38 -25.37 15.32
N VAL A 548 -3.82 -24.16 15.20
CA VAL A 548 -2.60 -23.76 15.92
C VAL A 548 -2.82 -23.80 17.43
N GLU A 549 -3.92 -23.24 17.93
CA GLU A 549 -4.23 -23.19 19.36
C GLU A 549 -4.36 -24.60 19.97
N VAL A 550 -5.06 -25.51 19.29
CA VAL A 550 -5.24 -26.89 19.75
C VAL A 550 -3.90 -27.61 19.83
N ILE A 551 -3.06 -27.52 18.79
CA ILE A 551 -1.73 -28.14 18.77
C ILE A 551 -0.87 -27.56 19.90
N SER A 552 -0.82 -26.23 20.03
CA SER A 552 -0.03 -25.55 21.06
C SER A 552 -0.45 -25.94 22.47
N LYS A 553 -1.75 -26.05 22.73
CA LYS A 553 -2.28 -26.45 24.04
C LYS A 553 -1.99 -27.92 24.35
N LYS A 554 -2.12 -28.81 23.37
CA LYS A 554 -1.96 -30.26 23.54
C LYS A 554 -0.49 -30.65 23.72
N LEU A 555 0.41 -30.09 22.91
CA LEU A 555 1.83 -30.45 22.88
C LEU A 555 2.70 -29.51 23.73
N GLY A 556 2.18 -28.36 24.16
CA GLY A 556 2.91 -27.39 24.97
C GLY A 556 4.04 -26.68 24.22
N ILE A 557 3.93 -26.57 22.89
CA ILE A 557 4.93 -25.94 22.00
C ILE A 557 4.33 -24.77 21.22
N LYS A 558 5.16 -23.83 20.82
CA LYS A 558 4.80 -22.73 19.91
C LYS A 558 5.23 -23.01 18.46
N ILE A 559 4.79 -22.16 17.55
CA ILE A 559 5.26 -22.19 16.15
C ILE A 559 6.79 -22.05 16.16
N GLY A 560 7.48 -22.95 15.46
CA GLY A 560 8.94 -23.02 15.38
C GLY A 560 9.59 -23.86 16.48
N GLU A 561 8.85 -24.37 17.45
CA GLU A 561 9.38 -25.20 18.54
C GLU A 561 9.17 -26.71 18.30
N SER A 562 9.99 -27.50 18.99
CA SER A 562 9.92 -28.96 19.02
C SER A 562 9.67 -29.45 20.44
N THR A 563 8.97 -30.56 20.59
CA THR A 563 8.77 -31.20 21.90
C THR A 563 10.10 -31.75 22.45
N LYS A 564 10.26 -31.77 23.78
CA LYS A 564 11.50 -32.21 24.44
C LYS A 564 11.87 -33.68 24.20
N ASP A 565 10.87 -34.49 23.85
CA ASP A 565 11.03 -35.91 23.49
C ASP A 565 11.42 -36.13 22.02
N GLY A 566 11.50 -35.06 21.21
CA GLY A 566 11.83 -35.14 19.80
C GLY A 566 10.74 -35.76 18.93
N LEU A 567 9.51 -35.91 19.43
CA LEU A 567 8.41 -36.50 18.66
C LEU A 567 7.77 -35.52 17.69
N PHE A 568 7.56 -34.26 18.07
CA PHE A 568 6.82 -33.29 17.26
C PHE A 568 7.60 -31.99 17.05
N THR A 569 7.44 -31.41 15.87
CA THR A 569 7.86 -30.02 15.56
C THR A 569 6.69 -29.32 14.89
N MET A 570 6.36 -28.10 15.34
CA MET A 570 5.32 -27.30 14.70
C MET A 570 5.92 -26.17 13.86
N SER A 571 5.44 -25.99 12.64
CA SER A 571 5.81 -24.87 11.76
C SER A 571 4.55 -24.26 11.16
N SER A 572 4.53 -22.94 11.02
CA SER A 572 3.58 -22.27 10.14
C SER A 572 4.11 -22.33 8.71
N VAL A 573 3.21 -22.53 7.77
CA VAL A 573 3.48 -22.45 6.34
C VAL A 573 2.48 -21.46 5.78
N GLU A 574 2.94 -20.62 4.86
CA GLU A 574 2.03 -19.74 4.13
C GLU A 574 1.00 -20.62 3.40
N CYS A 575 1.37 -21.34 2.36
CA CYS A 575 0.42 -22.10 1.56
C CYS A 575 0.80 -23.58 1.46
N LEU A 576 -0.15 -24.45 1.79
CA LEU A 576 -0.06 -25.90 1.55
C LEU A 576 -0.80 -26.34 0.26
N GLY A 577 -1.40 -25.41 -0.49
CA GLY A 577 -2.00 -25.71 -1.79
C GLY A 577 -3.32 -26.50 -1.78
N ALA A 578 -3.85 -26.86 -0.61
CA ALA A 578 -5.11 -27.62 -0.48
C ALA A 578 -6.31 -26.75 -0.03
N CYS A 579 -6.32 -25.45 -0.39
CA CYS A 579 -7.31 -24.43 0.06
C CYS A 579 -8.79 -24.84 -0.09
N VAL A 580 -9.10 -25.73 -1.03
CA VAL A 580 -10.43 -26.32 -1.26
C VAL A 580 -10.98 -27.16 -0.09
N ASN A 581 -10.10 -27.59 0.82
CA ASN A 581 -10.45 -28.33 2.04
C ASN A 581 -9.92 -27.64 3.31
N ALA A 582 -9.94 -26.30 3.33
CA ALA A 582 -9.55 -25.54 4.51
C ALA A 582 -10.56 -25.68 5.68
N PRO A 583 -10.08 -25.71 6.95
CA PRO A 583 -8.68 -25.59 7.38
C PRO A 583 -7.92 -26.93 7.28
N MET A 584 -6.60 -26.87 7.10
CA MET A 584 -5.73 -28.04 6.90
C MET A 584 -4.38 -27.92 7.60
N MET A 585 -3.77 -29.07 7.85
CA MET A 585 -2.36 -29.19 8.21
C MET A 585 -1.72 -30.36 7.48
N GLN A 586 -0.42 -30.27 7.23
CA GLN A 586 0.38 -31.36 6.71
C GLN A 586 1.25 -31.93 7.83
N ILE A 587 1.24 -33.24 8.03
CA ILE A 587 2.17 -33.92 8.93
C ILE A 587 3.08 -34.81 8.10
N ASN A 588 4.37 -34.48 8.05
CA ASN A 588 5.33 -35.07 7.13
C ASN A 588 4.82 -34.97 5.68
N ASP A 589 4.53 -36.10 5.02
CA ASP A 589 4.04 -36.15 3.65
C ASP A 589 2.49 -36.12 3.55
N ASN A 590 1.77 -36.32 4.66
CA ASN A 590 0.33 -36.54 4.65
C ASN A 590 -0.46 -35.25 4.95
N TYR A 591 -1.46 -34.99 4.12
CA TYR A 591 -2.42 -33.90 4.32
C TYR A 591 -3.57 -34.35 5.22
N TYR A 592 -3.99 -33.48 6.12
CA TYR A 592 -5.19 -33.63 6.94
C TYR A 592 -6.02 -32.36 6.75
N GLU A 593 -7.24 -32.55 6.28
CA GLU A 593 -8.03 -31.48 5.69
C GLU A 593 -9.45 -31.48 6.27
N ASP A 594 -10.20 -30.39 6.08
CA ASP A 594 -11.51 -30.15 6.70
C ASP A 594 -11.48 -30.32 8.22
N LEU A 595 -10.46 -29.77 8.86
CA LEU A 595 -10.18 -30.02 10.27
C LEU A 595 -11.13 -29.26 11.21
N ALA A 596 -11.71 -29.97 12.16
CA ALA A 596 -12.26 -29.38 13.38
C ALA A 596 -11.30 -29.60 14.56
N ALA A 597 -11.51 -28.88 15.68
CA ALA A 597 -10.68 -28.98 16.88
C ALA A 597 -10.50 -30.43 17.37
N ASN A 598 -11.60 -31.19 17.41
CA ASN A 598 -11.59 -32.59 17.85
C ASN A 598 -10.79 -33.49 16.91
N ASP A 599 -10.80 -33.23 15.60
CA ASP A 599 -10.02 -34.00 14.62
C ASP A 599 -8.52 -33.80 14.84
N VAL A 600 -8.12 -32.55 15.11
CA VAL A 600 -6.71 -32.22 15.41
C VAL A 600 -6.24 -32.94 16.67
N GLU A 601 -7.06 -32.96 17.74
CA GLU A 601 -6.74 -33.70 18.96
C GLU A 601 -6.60 -35.21 18.72
N GLU A 602 -7.54 -35.81 17.98
CA GLU A 602 -7.53 -37.24 17.65
C GLU A 602 -6.29 -37.62 16.83
N ILE A 603 -5.94 -36.82 15.82
CA ILE A 603 -4.76 -37.04 14.98
C ILE A 603 -3.49 -37.03 15.83
N ILE A 604 -3.37 -36.08 16.76
CA ILE A 604 -2.20 -36.00 17.66
C ILE A 604 -2.16 -37.22 18.60
N ASP A 605 -3.29 -37.59 19.21
CA ASP A 605 -3.37 -38.72 20.13
C ASP A 605 -3.03 -40.05 19.44
N ASP A 606 -3.48 -40.24 18.20
CA ASP A 606 -3.13 -41.42 17.39
C ASP A 606 -1.63 -41.46 17.09
N LEU A 607 -1.01 -40.32 16.74
CA LEU A 607 0.44 -40.25 16.50
C LEU A 607 1.26 -40.52 17.77
N ILE A 608 0.80 -40.04 18.93
CA ILE A 608 1.39 -40.34 20.24
C ILE A 608 1.28 -41.84 20.54
N ALA A 609 0.13 -42.46 20.23
CA ALA A 609 -0.09 -43.89 20.38
C ALA A 609 0.66 -44.76 19.33
N GLY A 610 1.39 -44.14 18.40
CA GLY A 610 2.14 -44.83 17.35
C GLY A 610 1.27 -45.36 16.21
N LYS A 611 0.02 -44.91 16.10
CA LYS A 611 -0.89 -45.22 14.98
C LYS A 611 -0.67 -44.24 13.84
N THR A 612 -1.12 -44.63 12.65
CA THR A 612 -1.12 -43.76 11.47
C THR A 612 -2.55 -43.27 11.22
N PRO A 613 -2.87 -42.00 11.52
CA PRO A 613 -4.19 -41.46 11.27
C PRO A 613 -4.50 -41.40 9.77
N LYS A 614 -5.78 -41.48 9.40
CA LYS A 614 -6.22 -41.44 8.00
C LYS A 614 -5.96 -40.05 7.41
N ALA A 615 -5.19 -40.00 6.33
CA ALA A 615 -4.96 -38.78 5.56
C ALA A 615 -6.17 -38.38 4.70
N GLY A 616 -6.26 -37.10 4.38
CA GLY A 616 -7.30 -36.49 3.56
C GLY A 616 -8.40 -35.78 4.36
N PRO A 617 -9.56 -35.53 3.73
CA PRO A 617 -10.66 -34.78 4.34
C PRO A 617 -11.35 -35.52 5.49
N ARG A 618 -11.61 -34.82 6.60
CA ARG A 618 -12.37 -35.34 7.75
C ARG A 618 -13.90 -35.19 7.60
N SER A 619 -14.34 -34.38 6.63
CA SER A 619 -15.74 -34.11 6.33
C SER A 619 -16.52 -35.26 5.66
N GLY A 620 -15.84 -36.37 5.32
CA GLY A 620 -16.40 -37.48 4.54
C GLY A 620 -16.23 -37.35 3.02
N ARG A 621 -15.64 -36.24 2.56
CA ARG A 621 -15.21 -36.06 1.17
C ARG A 621 -14.10 -37.05 0.80
N PHE A 622 -14.06 -37.48 -0.45
CA PHE A 622 -13.00 -38.33 -1.00
C PHE A 622 -11.71 -37.54 -1.26
N CYS A 623 -11.83 -36.32 -1.80
CA CYS A 623 -10.71 -35.42 -2.08
C CYS A 623 -11.21 -33.95 -2.10
N CYS A 624 -11.00 -33.23 -3.20
CA CYS A 624 -11.34 -31.82 -3.39
C CYS A 624 -12.77 -31.56 -3.91
N GLU A 625 -13.67 -32.53 -3.82
CA GLU A 625 -15.03 -32.38 -4.33
C GLU A 625 -15.85 -31.31 -3.57
N PRO A 626 -16.80 -30.62 -4.21
CA PRO A 626 -17.55 -29.56 -3.54
C PRO A 626 -18.37 -30.10 -2.36
N ALA A 627 -18.41 -29.36 -1.25
CA ALA A 627 -19.16 -29.77 -0.06
C ALA A 627 -20.68 -29.94 -0.32
N GLY A 628 -21.24 -29.22 -1.29
CA GLY A 628 -22.64 -29.34 -1.73
C GLY A 628 -22.89 -30.39 -2.82
N GLY A 629 -21.87 -31.16 -3.22
CA GLY A 629 -21.92 -32.05 -4.37
C GLY A 629 -21.59 -31.34 -5.69
N LEU A 630 -21.52 -32.12 -6.77
CA LEU A 630 -21.18 -31.60 -8.11
C LEU A 630 -22.29 -30.68 -8.63
N THR A 631 -21.95 -29.42 -8.92
CA THR A 631 -22.83 -28.45 -9.59
C THR A 631 -22.68 -28.45 -11.11
N SER A 632 -21.66 -29.13 -11.63
CA SER A 632 -21.34 -29.28 -13.05
C SER A 632 -20.71 -30.65 -13.30
N LEU A 633 -20.63 -31.08 -14.57
CA LEU A 633 -20.14 -32.41 -14.96
C LEU A 633 -20.87 -33.55 -14.23
N THR A 634 -22.20 -33.43 -14.11
CA THR A 634 -23.08 -34.39 -13.42
C THR A 634 -23.31 -35.69 -14.20
N GLU A 635 -22.86 -35.74 -15.45
CA GLU A 635 -22.96 -36.90 -16.33
C GLU A 635 -21.59 -37.59 -16.47
N PRO A 636 -21.56 -38.92 -16.74
CA PRO A 636 -20.31 -39.62 -16.98
C PRO A 636 -19.48 -38.93 -18.09
N PRO A 637 -18.15 -38.82 -17.92
CA PRO A 637 -17.29 -38.24 -18.94
C PRO A 637 -17.45 -39.02 -20.24
N LYS A 638 -17.58 -38.28 -21.35
CA LYS A 638 -17.78 -38.89 -22.66
C LYS A 638 -16.53 -39.67 -23.04
N GLY A 639 -16.73 -40.88 -23.56
CA GLY A 639 -15.63 -41.80 -23.87
C GLY A 639 -14.66 -41.27 -24.94
N PRO A 640 -13.49 -41.93 -25.09
CA PRO A 640 -12.54 -41.58 -26.14
C PRO A 640 -13.22 -41.61 -27.51
N GLY A 641 -13.08 -40.52 -28.28
CA GLY A 641 -13.75 -40.33 -29.57
C GLY A 641 -14.86 -39.27 -29.57
N PHE A 642 -15.33 -38.82 -28.40
CA PHE A 642 -16.28 -37.71 -28.33
C PHE A 642 -15.65 -36.40 -28.79
N GLY A 643 -16.21 -35.78 -29.84
CA GLY A 643 -15.66 -34.55 -30.44
C GLY A 643 -14.42 -34.76 -31.31
N VAL A 644 -13.97 -36.01 -31.48
CA VAL A 644 -12.90 -36.36 -32.42
C VAL A 644 -13.54 -36.55 -33.79
N ARG A 645 -12.89 -36.01 -34.83
CA ARG A 645 -13.38 -36.20 -36.21
C ARG A 645 -13.40 -37.68 -36.54
N SER A 646 -14.41 -38.10 -37.30
CA SER A 646 -14.63 -39.50 -37.68
C SER A 646 -13.55 -40.09 -38.61
N ASP A 647 -12.56 -39.27 -39.02
CA ASP A 647 -11.46 -39.64 -39.93
C ASP A 647 -10.09 -39.81 -39.24
N LEU A 648 -10.04 -39.75 -37.90
CA LEU A 648 -8.90 -40.15 -37.05
C LEU A 648 -9.23 -41.46 -36.35
#